data_AF-A0A2V8FX97-F1
#
_entry.id   AF-A0A2V8FX97-F1
#
_cell.length_a   1.000
_cell.length_b   1.000
_cell.length_c   1.000
_cell.angle_alpha   90.00
_cell.angle_beta   90.00
_cell.angle_gamma   90.00
#
_symmetry.space_group_name_H-M   'P 1'
#
loop_
_entity.id
_entity.type
_entity.pdbx_description
1 polymer ?
#
loop_
_entity_poly.entity_id
_entity_poly.type
_entity_poly.pdbx_seq_one_letter_code
_entity_poly.pdbx_strand_id
1 'polypeptide(L)'
;MLSVVGLMFAGVALNAAQVWFNRDIAPIVFAHCAPCHRPGEAAPFSLLTYDEVRRRAQLIAVMTRNRSMPPWKPEPGYGEFAGERRLSDRQVELIQQWVELGTPEGDANDLPPPPRWAGGWQLGNPDLVVSMPEPYLLRSDGPDVFRTFVIPIELPTGRYVRGLEVHPGVPRAVHHANVKIDRTRSSRRLDDDDPGPGFDGGGGRNAVFPDGHFLGWTPGQAPHLLDVTAWRLEAGSDLVVETHMMPTGKPERVQVRVGLFFTDEPPVRVPYMMRLGRQSIDIPAGTRDYTVTDSYQLPVDVDVLSVQPHAHNLAREVKGFARLPDGTTTPLIYIRDWDFRWQDVYRFRRPIPLPRGTTLTMQYTYDNSADNIRNPNRPPKRVTFGQTTASEMGDLWLQLAAPTSSDRAALDLDYAPKMLQEDIAGDEKTLEVNPNDAARHSDLAFCYLAAGRAADAIVQFETAVRLEPGSAHAHYDLGTTLLNQKRLDEAAEHFDRALRLKPGFSEAYNNRGAVQALQGKTDEAIASYTEALRLNRANVEARDNLGSALATRASMLARRDRIDEAIGHYRRALQLNADLPAALVDLAWILATSDRRGVRAPEEAVRLAEHAAQVTKQQDALVLDTLAVAYFSAGRLDRAISTAQAALELASTSGRDQLAADIRRRLESFKRERQ
;
A
#
# COMPACT_ATOMS: atom_id res chain seq x y z
N MET A 1 -89.73 -19.22 -37.14
CA MET A 1 -88.94 -18.09 -37.67
C MET A 1 -87.99 -17.64 -36.57
N LEU A 2 -86.69 -17.87 -36.75
CA LEU A 2 -85.65 -17.50 -35.79
C LEU A 2 -85.55 -15.96 -35.65
N SER A 3 -85.52 -15.47 -34.42
CA SER A 3 -85.09 -14.11 -34.10
C SER A 3 -83.58 -14.11 -33.85
N VAL A 4 -82.86 -13.30 -34.61
CA VAL A 4 -81.42 -13.07 -34.47
C VAL A 4 -81.22 -11.95 -33.44
N VAL A 5 -80.64 -12.29 -32.29
CA VAL A 5 -80.13 -11.32 -31.31
C VAL A 5 -78.64 -11.12 -31.61
N GLY A 6 -78.28 -9.93 -32.09
CA GLY A 6 -76.89 -9.51 -32.22
C GLY A 6 -76.34 -9.06 -30.88
N LEU A 7 -75.40 -9.81 -30.30
CA LEU A 7 -74.56 -9.33 -29.21
C LEU A 7 -73.44 -8.45 -29.79
N MET A 8 -73.47 -7.15 -29.47
CA MET A 8 -72.28 -6.30 -29.55
C MET A 8 -71.33 -6.68 -28.42
N PHE A 9 -70.16 -7.23 -28.77
CA PHE A 9 -69.02 -7.27 -27.86
C PHE A 9 -68.44 -5.86 -27.75
N ALA A 10 -68.75 -5.17 -26.66
CA ALA A 10 -67.95 -4.04 -26.20
C ALA A 10 -66.57 -4.58 -25.81
N GLY A 11 -65.56 -4.33 -26.66
CA GLY A 11 -64.18 -4.58 -26.31
C GLY A 11 -63.81 -3.72 -25.11
N VAL A 12 -63.71 -4.35 -23.94
CA VAL A 12 -62.99 -3.75 -22.81
C VAL A 12 -61.53 -3.74 -23.22
N ALA A 13 -61.09 -2.63 -23.81
CA ALA A 13 -59.68 -2.31 -23.86
C ALA A 13 -59.21 -2.22 -22.40
N LEU A 14 -58.49 -3.25 -21.95
CA LEU A 14 -57.72 -3.17 -20.71
C LEU A 14 -56.79 -1.97 -20.87
N ASN A 15 -57.12 -0.90 -20.14
CA ASN A 15 -56.37 0.34 -20.09
C ASN A 15 -55.02 0.00 -19.46
N ALA A 16 -54.03 -0.37 -20.29
CA ALA A 16 -52.65 -0.48 -19.85
C ALA A 16 -52.29 0.86 -19.22
N ALA A 17 -51.90 0.86 -17.94
CA ALA A 17 -51.62 2.09 -17.21
C ALA A 17 -50.67 2.96 -18.03
N GLN A 18 -51.15 4.13 -18.45
CA GLN A 18 -50.42 5.01 -19.36
C GLN A 18 -49.15 5.52 -18.67
N VAL A 19 -47.99 5.28 -19.28
CA VAL A 19 -46.67 5.67 -18.76
C VAL A 19 -46.34 7.07 -19.28
N TRP A 20 -46.02 8.00 -18.38
CA TRP A 20 -45.73 9.40 -18.68
C TRP A 20 -44.31 9.78 -18.27
N PHE A 21 -43.65 10.66 -19.03
CA PHE A 21 -42.30 11.10 -18.68
C PHE A 21 -42.26 11.77 -17.30
N ASN A 22 -43.05 12.83 -17.10
CA ASN A 22 -43.00 13.65 -15.90
C ASN A 22 -43.24 12.83 -14.63
N ARG A 23 -44.25 11.97 -14.63
CA ARG A 23 -44.62 11.13 -13.49
C ARG A 23 -43.74 9.91 -13.30
N ASP A 24 -43.44 9.16 -14.37
CA ASP A 24 -42.90 7.80 -14.25
C ASP A 24 -41.41 7.70 -14.66
N ILE A 25 -40.94 8.49 -15.62
CA ILE A 25 -39.58 8.36 -16.19
C ILE A 25 -38.61 9.39 -15.64
N ALA A 26 -39.04 10.64 -15.44
CA ALA A 26 -38.21 11.70 -14.89
C ALA A 26 -37.63 11.32 -13.51
N PRO A 27 -38.39 10.73 -12.56
CA PRO A 27 -37.80 10.26 -11.30
C PRO A 27 -36.69 9.22 -11.50
N ILE A 28 -36.85 8.32 -12.48
CA ILE A 28 -35.85 7.28 -12.79
C ILE A 28 -34.59 7.93 -13.36
N VAL A 29 -34.75 8.77 -14.38
CA VAL A 29 -33.62 9.43 -15.05
C VAL A 29 -32.86 10.34 -14.09
N PHE A 30 -33.58 11.11 -13.27
CA PHE A 30 -33.00 12.06 -12.32
C PHE A 30 -32.22 11.36 -11.20
N ALA A 31 -32.71 10.23 -10.71
CA ALA A 31 -32.02 9.47 -9.66
C ALA A 31 -30.82 8.67 -10.19
N HIS A 32 -30.96 8.04 -11.36
CA HIS A 32 -30.03 6.99 -11.79
C HIS A 32 -29.09 7.40 -12.94
N CYS A 33 -29.47 8.38 -13.76
CA CYS A 33 -28.72 8.78 -14.96
C CYS A 33 -28.12 10.17 -14.84
N ALA A 34 -28.90 11.14 -14.34
CA ALA A 34 -28.53 12.54 -14.25
C ALA A 34 -27.26 12.84 -13.41
N PRO A 35 -26.85 12.03 -12.39
CA PRO A 35 -25.59 12.27 -11.69
C PRO A 35 -24.38 12.37 -12.63
N CYS A 36 -24.33 11.55 -13.67
CA CYS A 36 -23.28 11.59 -14.71
C CYS A 36 -23.71 12.38 -15.95
N HIS A 37 -25.00 12.36 -16.28
CA HIS A 37 -25.58 13.02 -17.47
C HIS A 37 -26.09 14.42 -17.16
N ARG A 38 -25.15 15.31 -16.84
CA ARG A 38 -25.41 16.73 -16.57
C ARG A 38 -24.23 17.58 -17.06
N PRO A 39 -24.42 18.90 -17.30
CA PRO A 39 -23.34 19.76 -17.76
C PRO A 39 -22.12 19.71 -16.83
N GLY A 40 -20.93 19.57 -17.41
CA GLY A 40 -19.66 19.54 -16.67
C GLY A 40 -19.19 18.17 -16.17
N GLU A 41 -20.03 17.14 -16.27
CA GLU A 41 -19.70 15.79 -15.79
C GLU A 41 -19.17 14.86 -16.89
N ALA A 42 -18.86 13.62 -16.49
CA ALA A 42 -18.20 12.63 -17.33
C ALA A 42 -18.99 12.24 -18.60
N ALA A 43 -20.33 12.29 -18.57
CA ALA A 43 -21.12 11.91 -19.73
C ALA A 43 -21.17 13.03 -20.80
N PRO A 44 -21.18 12.67 -22.09
CA PRO A 44 -21.06 13.66 -23.18
C PRO A 44 -22.33 14.50 -23.42
N PHE A 45 -23.43 14.23 -22.70
CA PHE A 45 -24.69 14.96 -22.83
C PHE A 45 -25.51 14.96 -21.53
N SER A 46 -26.39 15.96 -21.42
CA SER A 46 -27.33 16.14 -20.32
C SER A 46 -28.62 15.33 -20.51
N LEU A 47 -29.26 14.94 -19.40
CA LEU A 47 -30.56 14.27 -19.30
C LEU A 47 -31.47 14.94 -18.26
N LEU A 48 -31.42 16.28 -18.15
CA LEU A 48 -32.12 17.06 -17.12
C LEU A 48 -33.50 17.55 -17.56
N THR A 49 -33.83 17.44 -18.85
CA THR A 49 -35.11 17.91 -19.42
C THR A 49 -35.78 16.83 -20.26
N TYR A 50 -37.10 16.92 -20.43
CA TYR A 50 -37.86 16.02 -21.30
C TYR A 50 -37.26 15.91 -22.70
N ASP A 51 -36.98 17.05 -23.35
CA ASP A 51 -36.42 17.08 -24.71
C ASP A 51 -35.06 16.39 -24.82
N GLU A 52 -34.19 16.53 -23.81
CA GLU A 52 -32.89 15.89 -23.78
C GLU A 52 -33.00 14.36 -23.69
N VAL A 53 -33.93 13.86 -22.87
CA VAL A 53 -34.21 12.44 -22.69
C VAL A 53 -34.89 11.87 -23.92
N ARG A 54 -35.95 12.54 -24.42
CA ARG A 54 -36.73 12.13 -25.58
C ARG A 54 -35.87 11.94 -26.83
N ARG A 55 -34.97 12.88 -27.13
CA ARG A 55 -34.06 12.78 -28.29
C ARG A 55 -33.18 11.53 -28.26
N ARG A 56 -33.00 10.91 -27.09
CA ARG A 56 -32.16 9.74 -26.87
C ARG A 56 -32.94 8.53 -26.38
N ALA A 57 -34.27 8.59 -26.41
CA ALA A 57 -35.16 7.58 -25.83
C ALA A 57 -34.82 6.16 -26.30
N GLN A 58 -34.62 5.96 -27.60
CA GLN A 58 -34.26 4.64 -28.16
C GLN A 58 -32.92 4.13 -27.64
N LEU A 59 -31.90 5.00 -27.58
CA LEU A 59 -30.59 4.65 -27.05
C LEU A 59 -30.67 4.31 -25.57
N ILE A 60 -31.38 5.13 -24.78
CA ILE A 60 -31.60 4.88 -23.35
C ILE A 60 -32.28 3.52 -23.17
N ALA A 61 -33.36 3.25 -23.91
CA ALA A 61 -34.09 2.00 -23.84
C ALA A 61 -33.18 0.78 -24.13
N VAL A 62 -32.34 0.84 -25.17
CA VAL A 62 -31.38 -0.22 -25.50
C VAL A 62 -30.35 -0.42 -24.38
N MET A 63 -29.75 0.67 -23.89
CA MET A 63 -28.70 0.61 -22.88
C MET A 63 -29.21 0.12 -21.53
N THR A 64 -30.43 0.51 -21.13
CA THR A 64 -31.06 0.04 -19.90
C THR A 64 -31.54 -1.41 -20.01
N ARG A 65 -32.06 -1.81 -21.18
CA ARG A 65 -32.47 -3.21 -21.46
C ARG A 65 -31.29 -4.17 -21.35
N ASN A 66 -30.14 -3.77 -21.90
CA ASN A 66 -28.91 -4.55 -21.85
C ASN A 66 -28.14 -4.38 -20.54
N ARG A 67 -28.68 -3.63 -19.56
CA ARG A 67 -28.04 -3.31 -18.26
C ARG A 67 -26.61 -2.76 -18.40
N SER A 68 -26.35 -2.09 -19.52
CA SER A 68 -25.05 -1.43 -19.78
C SER A 68 -25.00 -0.03 -19.15
N MET A 69 -26.16 0.61 -18.98
CA MET A 69 -26.33 1.87 -18.27
C MET A 69 -27.56 1.84 -17.37
N PRO A 70 -27.53 2.54 -16.21
CA PRO A 70 -26.32 3.06 -15.57
C PRO A 70 -25.38 1.92 -15.14
N PRO A 71 -24.06 2.14 -15.13
CA PRO A 71 -23.10 1.10 -14.81
C PRO A 71 -23.18 0.77 -13.32
N TRP A 72 -23.62 -0.45 -13.00
CA TRP A 72 -23.62 -0.99 -11.65
C TRP A 72 -23.52 -2.51 -11.71
N LYS A 73 -22.39 -3.06 -11.27
CA LYS A 73 -22.05 -4.47 -11.41
C LYS A 73 -22.51 -5.38 -10.26
N PRO A 74 -22.55 -4.92 -9.00
CA PRO A 74 -23.04 -5.76 -7.91
C PRO A 74 -24.50 -6.18 -8.10
N GLU A 75 -24.78 -7.44 -7.81
CA GLU A 75 -26.12 -8.00 -7.82
C GLU A 75 -26.89 -7.59 -6.54
N PRO A 76 -28.21 -7.36 -6.64
CA PRO A 76 -29.03 -6.96 -5.52
C PRO A 76 -29.09 -8.08 -4.47
N GLY A 77 -29.07 -7.72 -3.19
CA GLY A 77 -29.11 -8.66 -2.07
C GLY A 77 -27.75 -9.22 -1.65
N TYR A 78 -26.66 -8.83 -2.31
CA TYR A 78 -25.29 -9.25 -1.99
C TYR A 78 -24.43 -8.09 -1.49
N GLY A 79 -24.99 -7.33 -0.55
CA GLY A 79 -24.41 -6.11 0.01
C GLY A 79 -25.35 -4.92 -0.17
N GLU A 80 -25.46 -4.08 0.86
CA GLU A 80 -26.16 -2.79 0.78
C GLU A 80 -25.14 -1.67 0.61
N PHE A 81 -24.97 -1.19 -0.61
CA PHE A 81 -23.95 -0.19 -0.93
C PHE A 81 -24.53 1.23 -0.99
N ALA A 82 -23.73 2.21 -0.60
CA ALA A 82 -24.02 3.61 -0.84
C ALA A 82 -23.85 3.93 -2.34
N GLY A 83 -24.71 4.80 -2.88
CA GLY A 83 -24.62 5.22 -4.27
C GLY A 83 -25.05 4.17 -5.29
N GLU A 84 -25.85 3.17 -4.89
CA GLU A 84 -26.43 2.19 -5.81
C GLU A 84 -27.24 2.88 -6.91
N ARG A 85 -26.84 2.63 -8.17
CA ARG A 85 -27.46 3.25 -9.36
C ARG A 85 -28.28 2.25 -10.18
N ARG A 86 -28.34 0.98 -9.79
CA ARG A 86 -29.03 -0.08 -10.55
C ARG A 86 -30.50 0.24 -10.78
N LEU A 87 -30.97 -0.02 -12.00
CA LEU A 87 -32.39 -0.01 -12.32
C LEU A 87 -33.03 -1.37 -11.96
N SER A 88 -34.16 -1.31 -11.27
CA SER A 88 -35.04 -2.47 -11.08
C SER A 88 -35.65 -2.92 -12.41
N ASP A 89 -36.06 -4.18 -12.51
CA ASP A 89 -36.72 -4.71 -13.72
C ASP A 89 -37.94 -3.86 -14.09
N ARG A 90 -38.73 -3.45 -13.09
CA ARG A 90 -39.89 -2.57 -13.30
C ARG A 90 -39.51 -1.20 -13.87
N GLN A 91 -38.43 -0.59 -13.40
CA GLN A 91 -37.96 0.69 -13.94
C GLN A 91 -37.49 0.53 -15.39
N VAL A 92 -36.79 -0.57 -15.72
CA VAL A 92 -36.39 -0.87 -17.10
C VAL A 92 -37.62 -1.03 -17.99
N GLU A 93 -38.63 -1.79 -17.54
CA GLU A 93 -39.90 -1.97 -18.25
C GLU A 93 -40.63 -0.65 -18.50
N LEU A 94 -40.71 0.23 -17.49
CA LEU A 94 -41.33 1.55 -17.64
C LEU A 94 -40.65 2.37 -18.73
N ILE A 95 -39.31 2.38 -18.77
CA ILE A 95 -38.56 3.04 -19.84
C ILE A 95 -38.91 2.42 -21.20
N GLN A 96 -38.96 1.09 -21.33
CA GLN A 96 -39.31 0.45 -22.60
C GLN A 96 -40.74 0.84 -23.04
N GLN A 97 -41.71 0.74 -22.14
CA GLN A 97 -43.11 1.07 -22.41
C GLN A 97 -43.27 2.54 -22.81
N TRP A 98 -42.60 3.46 -22.14
CA TRP A 98 -42.62 4.87 -22.49
C TRP A 98 -42.10 5.14 -23.91
N VAL A 99 -41.04 4.44 -24.33
CA VAL A 99 -40.51 4.53 -25.68
C VAL A 99 -41.48 3.93 -26.72
N GLU A 100 -42.07 2.77 -26.41
CA GLU A 100 -43.06 2.11 -27.27
C GLU A 100 -44.33 2.96 -27.47
N LEU A 101 -44.75 3.71 -26.45
CA LEU A 101 -45.88 4.64 -26.49
C LEU A 101 -45.58 5.97 -27.22
N GLY A 102 -44.38 6.14 -27.80
CA GLY A 102 -44.02 7.35 -28.52
C GLY A 102 -43.57 8.50 -27.61
N THR A 103 -43.03 8.21 -26.43
CA THR A 103 -42.41 9.15 -25.48
C THR A 103 -43.34 10.25 -24.95
N PRO A 104 -44.55 9.95 -24.47
CA PRO A 104 -45.48 10.99 -24.00
C PRO A 104 -44.94 11.73 -22.75
N GLU A 105 -45.07 13.06 -22.73
CA GLU A 105 -44.50 13.91 -21.66
C GLU A 105 -45.31 13.83 -20.35
N GLY A 106 -46.64 13.98 -20.44
CA GLY A 106 -47.54 14.02 -19.28
C GLY A 106 -47.76 15.43 -18.73
N ASP A 107 -48.48 15.54 -17.62
CA ASP A 107 -48.77 16.82 -16.95
C ASP A 107 -47.48 17.44 -16.39
N ALA A 108 -47.25 18.73 -16.62
CA ALA A 108 -46.09 19.45 -16.10
C ALA A 108 -46.04 19.48 -14.56
N ASN A 109 -47.20 19.39 -13.88
CA ASN A 109 -47.28 19.38 -12.42
C ASN A 109 -46.75 18.07 -11.81
N ASP A 110 -46.67 16.99 -12.59
CA ASP A 110 -46.11 15.71 -12.15
C ASP A 110 -44.58 15.67 -12.24
N LEU A 111 -43.94 16.66 -12.88
CA LEU A 111 -42.49 16.67 -13.07
C LEU A 111 -41.81 16.89 -11.71
N PRO A 112 -40.98 15.93 -11.22
CA PRO A 112 -40.23 16.16 -10.00
C PRO A 112 -39.26 17.33 -10.17
N PRO A 113 -38.93 18.04 -9.08
CA PRO A 113 -37.90 19.07 -9.16
C PRO A 113 -36.59 18.46 -9.68
N PRO A 114 -35.88 19.13 -10.60
CA PRO A 114 -34.61 18.64 -11.10
C PRO A 114 -33.62 18.49 -9.93
N PRO A 115 -32.74 17.47 -9.94
CA PRO A 115 -31.81 17.27 -8.86
C PRO A 115 -30.94 18.50 -8.67
N ARG A 116 -30.71 18.85 -7.40
CA ARG A 116 -29.77 19.90 -7.03
C ARG A 116 -28.52 19.23 -6.52
N TRP A 117 -27.40 19.63 -7.09
CA TRP A 117 -26.09 19.26 -6.59
C TRP A 117 -25.40 20.50 -6.08
N ALA A 118 -24.54 20.35 -5.06
CA ALA A 118 -23.68 21.44 -4.65
C ALA A 118 -22.86 21.91 -5.86
N GLY A 119 -22.84 23.22 -6.09
CA GLY A 119 -21.93 23.80 -7.09
C GLY A 119 -20.50 23.70 -6.56
N GLY A 120 -19.60 23.08 -7.33
CA GLY A 120 -18.22 22.85 -6.89
C GLY A 120 -18.08 21.53 -6.13
N TRP A 121 -17.91 21.61 -4.82
CA TRP A 121 -17.56 20.48 -3.95
C TRP A 121 -18.80 19.83 -3.32
N GLN A 122 -18.99 18.53 -3.52
CA GLN A 122 -20.19 17.80 -3.08
C GLN A 122 -20.25 17.61 -1.56
N LEU A 123 -19.11 17.51 -0.88
CA LEU A 123 -19.04 17.41 0.58
C LEU A 123 -19.19 18.77 1.30
N GLY A 124 -19.46 19.86 0.56
CA GLY A 124 -19.42 21.23 1.07
C GLY A 124 -18.07 21.89 0.81
N ASN A 125 -17.81 23.05 1.40
CA ASN A 125 -16.55 23.77 1.20
C ASN A 125 -15.37 23.01 1.85
N PRO A 126 -14.32 22.65 1.09
CA PRO A 126 -13.12 22.06 1.67
C PRO A 126 -12.38 23.06 2.55
N ASP A 127 -11.72 22.55 3.59
CA ASP A 127 -10.84 23.36 4.45
C ASP A 127 -9.53 23.72 3.72
N LEU A 128 -9.09 22.86 2.80
CA LEU A 128 -7.94 23.10 1.93
C LEU A 128 -8.22 22.54 0.53
N VAL A 129 -7.93 23.33 -0.50
CA VAL A 129 -7.92 22.87 -1.90
C VAL A 129 -6.49 22.92 -2.40
N VAL A 130 -5.97 21.78 -2.84
CA VAL A 130 -4.67 21.68 -3.51
C VAL A 130 -4.87 21.36 -4.98
N SER A 131 -3.93 21.79 -5.84
CA SER A 131 -4.03 21.59 -7.29
C SER A 131 -2.65 21.34 -7.90
N MET A 132 -2.64 20.66 -9.04
CA MET A 132 -1.44 20.54 -9.88
C MET A 132 -0.79 21.92 -10.10
N PRO A 133 0.55 22.03 -10.02
CA PRO A 133 1.23 23.30 -10.27
C PRO A 133 0.95 23.87 -11.67
N GLU A 134 0.83 22.99 -12.67
CA GLU A 134 0.52 23.33 -14.05
C GLU A 134 -0.36 22.24 -14.70
N PRO A 135 -1.16 22.60 -15.73
CA PRO A 135 -2.05 21.65 -16.38
C PRO A 135 -1.29 20.68 -17.30
N TYR A 136 -1.69 19.42 -17.28
CA TYR A 136 -1.23 18.43 -18.25
C TYR A 136 -2.03 18.51 -19.55
N LEU A 137 -1.35 18.57 -20.69
CA LEU A 137 -1.98 18.58 -22.01
C LEU A 137 -2.17 17.14 -22.50
N LEU A 138 -3.39 16.62 -22.35
CA LEU A 138 -3.76 15.33 -22.93
C LEU A 138 -3.98 15.50 -24.44
N ARG A 139 -3.36 14.61 -25.22
CA ARG A 139 -3.49 14.60 -26.68
C ARG A 139 -4.90 14.24 -27.11
N SER A 140 -5.26 14.65 -28.34
CA SER A 140 -6.57 14.35 -28.94
C SER A 140 -6.78 12.87 -29.27
N ASP A 141 -5.70 12.14 -29.52
CA ASP A 141 -5.65 10.77 -30.04
C ASP A 141 -4.47 10.00 -29.42
N GLY A 142 -4.44 8.69 -29.66
CA GLY A 142 -3.41 7.78 -29.14
C GLY A 142 -3.96 6.76 -28.15
N PRO A 143 -3.07 5.97 -27.53
CA PRO A 143 -3.45 5.05 -26.46
C PRO A 143 -3.84 5.81 -25.19
N ASP A 144 -4.44 5.09 -24.25
CA ASP A 144 -4.68 5.58 -22.90
C ASP A 144 -3.36 6.02 -22.23
N VAL A 145 -3.44 7.07 -21.41
CA VAL A 145 -2.31 7.66 -20.71
C VAL A 145 -2.44 7.36 -19.23
N PHE A 146 -1.42 6.73 -18.65
CA PHE A 146 -1.27 6.55 -17.20
C PHE A 146 -0.22 7.53 -16.72
N ARG A 147 -0.64 8.55 -15.96
CA ARG A 147 0.26 9.59 -15.48
C ARG A 147 0.00 9.91 -14.02
N THR A 148 1.09 10.09 -13.28
CA THR A 148 1.07 10.37 -11.84
C THR A 148 1.45 11.82 -11.60
N PHE A 149 0.58 12.57 -10.94
CA PHE A 149 0.80 13.98 -10.61
C PHE A 149 1.17 14.16 -9.15
N VAL A 150 2.18 14.97 -8.86
CA VAL A 150 2.58 15.29 -7.48
C VAL A 150 2.03 16.67 -7.12
N ILE A 151 1.25 16.72 -6.04
CA ILE A 151 0.63 17.94 -5.56
C ILE A 151 1.16 18.22 -4.15
N PRO A 152 2.09 19.19 -4.01
CA PRO A 152 2.60 19.62 -2.71
C PRO A 152 1.49 20.08 -1.77
N ILE A 153 1.58 19.67 -0.50
CA ILE A 153 0.71 20.16 0.55
C ILE A 153 1.51 21.00 1.54
N GLU A 154 1.13 22.27 1.66
CA GLU A 154 1.71 23.19 2.64
C GLU A 154 0.80 23.27 3.86
N LEU A 155 1.13 22.48 4.89
CA LEU A 155 0.48 22.54 6.20
C LEU A 155 1.49 22.97 7.27
N PRO A 156 1.17 23.94 8.15
CA PRO A 156 2.03 24.31 9.27
C PRO A 156 2.24 23.16 10.26
N THR A 157 1.19 22.35 10.47
CA THR A 157 1.17 21.19 11.36
C THR A 157 0.28 20.11 10.77
N GLY A 158 0.50 18.84 11.14
CA GLY A 158 -0.36 17.74 10.71
C GLY A 158 -1.82 17.92 11.15
N ARG A 159 -2.76 17.40 10.34
CA ARG A 159 -4.21 17.47 10.57
C ARG A 159 -4.86 16.10 10.31
N TYR A 160 -6.00 15.84 10.94
CA TYR A 160 -6.80 14.67 10.61
C TYR A 160 -7.72 15.00 9.42
N VAL A 161 -7.64 14.19 8.37
CA VAL A 161 -8.48 14.28 7.18
C VAL A 161 -9.69 13.38 7.40
N ARG A 162 -10.87 14.00 7.47
CA ARG A 162 -12.17 13.33 7.56
C ARG A 162 -12.92 13.28 6.23
N GLY A 163 -12.34 13.77 5.15
CA GLY A 163 -12.97 13.74 3.84
C GLY A 163 -12.00 14.16 2.76
N LEU A 164 -12.16 13.56 1.59
CA LEU A 164 -11.40 13.87 0.40
C LEU A 164 -12.33 13.84 -0.81
N GLU A 165 -12.23 14.85 -1.65
CA GLU A 165 -12.92 14.90 -2.94
C GLU A 165 -11.91 15.22 -4.04
N VAL A 166 -11.92 14.46 -5.13
CA VAL A 166 -11.06 14.70 -6.30
C VAL A 166 -11.88 15.35 -7.39
N HIS A 167 -11.35 16.43 -7.95
CA HIS A 167 -11.84 17.09 -9.15
C HIS A 167 -10.81 16.91 -10.26
N PRO A 168 -11.05 16.03 -11.25
CA PRO A 168 -10.08 15.78 -12.32
C PRO A 168 -9.91 16.96 -13.30
N GLY A 169 -10.76 17.99 -13.20
CA GLY A 169 -10.80 19.13 -14.11
C GLY A 169 -11.52 18.81 -15.43
N VAL A 170 -11.21 17.65 -16.05
CA VAL A 170 -11.86 17.16 -17.27
C VAL A 170 -12.44 15.75 -17.04
N PRO A 171 -13.58 15.60 -16.34
CA PRO A 171 -14.12 14.29 -15.95
C PRO A 171 -14.34 13.31 -17.11
N ARG A 172 -14.64 13.82 -18.31
CA ARG A 172 -14.83 12.99 -19.52
C ARG A 172 -13.54 12.33 -20.04
N ALA A 173 -12.38 12.85 -19.66
CA ALA A 173 -11.07 12.38 -20.11
C ALA A 173 -10.39 11.47 -19.08
N VAL A 174 -10.86 11.46 -17.82
CA VAL A 174 -10.28 10.67 -16.73
C VAL A 174 -11.17 9.46 -16.46
N HIS A 175 -10.61 8.27 -16.62
CA HIS A 175 -11.27 7.01 -16.33
C HIS A 175 -11.29 6.70 -14.83
N HIS A 176 -10.16 6.92 -14.14
CA HIS A 176 -10.06 6.92 -12.68
C HIS A 176 -8.87 7.75 -12.20
N ALA A 177 -8.91 8.11 -10.92
CA ALA A 177 -7.80 8.69 -10.20
C ALA A 177 -7.62 8.00 -8.83
N ASN A 178 -6.40 7.63 -8.46
CA ASN A 178 -6.07 7.11 -7.12
C ASN A 178 -5.19 8.13 -6.39
N VAL A 179 -5.45 8.34 -5.10
CA VAL A 179 -4.73 9.32 -4.28
C VAL A 179 -3.90 8.61 -3.22
N LYS A 180 -2.58 8.80 -3.30
CA LYS A 180 -1.58 8.32 -2.35
C LYS A 180 -0.88 9.49 -1.68
N ILE A 181 -0.13 9.20 -0.62
CA ILE A 181 0.65 10.16 0.16
C ILE A 181 2.13 9.78 0.10
N ASP A 182 3.00 10.74 -0.23
CA ASP A 182 4.45 10.61 -0.09
C ASP A 182 4.96 11.54 1.00
N ARG A 183 5.61 10.97 2.02
CA ARG A 183 6.18 11.70 3.18
C ARG A 183 7.66 12.04 3.01
N THR A 184 8.28 11.62 1.90
CA THR A 184 9.75 11.61 1.69
C THR A 184 10.20 12.54 0.56
N ARG A 185 9.26 13.17 -0.15
CA ARG A 185 9.48 13.95 -1.39
C ARG A 185 10.10 13.14 -2.54
N SER A 186 10.05 11.81 -2.48
CA SER A 186 10.64 10.98 -3.54
C SER A 186 9.92 11.17 -4.88
N SER A 187 8.60 11.32 -4.82
CA SER A 187 7.74 11.52 -5.98
C SER A 187 7.99 12.88 -6.62
N ARG A 188 8.22 13.94 -5.83
CA ARG A 188 8.62 15.26 -6.37
C ARG A 188 9.89 15.17 -7.21
N ARG A 189 10.89 14.41 -6.77
CA ARG A 189 12.12 14.25 -7.56
C ARG A 189 11.86 13.56 -8.90
N LEU A 190 10.95 12.58 -8.93
CA LEU A 190 10.54 11.94 -10.19
C LEU A 190 9.79 12.91 -11.11
N ASP A 191 8.95 13.77 -10.53
CA ASP A 191 8.23 14.83 -11.24
C ASP A 191 9.22 15.89 -11.79
N ASP A 192 10.14 16.38 -10.95
CA ASP A 192 11.18 17.36 -11.30
C ASP A 192 12.14 16.84 -12.41
N ASP A 193 12.34 15.52 -12.48
CA ASP A 193 13.17 14.86 -13.51
C ASP A 193 12.40 14.63 -14.84
N ASP A 194 11.06 14.72 -14.85
CA ASP A 194 10.23 14.58 -16.05
C ASP A 194 10.12 15.94 -16.79
N PRO A 195 10.15 15.95 -18.13
CA PRO A 195 10.05 17.20 -18.90
C PRO A 195 8.65 17.86 -18.89
N GLY A 196 7.62 17.19 -18.35
CA GLY A 196 6.27 17.75 -18.21
C GLY A 196 5.66 17.43 -16.85
N PRO A 197 4.44 17.94 -16.54
CA PRO A 197 3.88 17.80 -15.21
C PRO A 197 3.54 16.36 -14.88
N GLY A 198 4.02 15.87 -13.74
CA GLY A 198 3.93 14.47 -13.32
C GLY A 198 4.92 13.57 -14.04
N PHE A 199 4.83 12.26 -13.79
CA PHE A 199 5.69 11.25 -14.42
C PHE A 199 4.88 10.02 -14.85
N ASP A 200 5.45 9.23 -15.76
CA ASP A 200 4.81 8.02 -16.28
C ASP A 200 4.90 6.84 -15.28
N GLY A 201 3.85 6.00 -15.26
CA GLY A 201 3.77 4.80 -14.41
C GLY A 201 2.95 4.96 -13.13
N GLY A 202 2.78 3.85 -12.39
CA GLY A 202 1.95 3.79 -11.19
C GLY A 202 2.75 3.86 -9.89
N GLY A 203 2.39 4.80 -9.01
CA GLY A 203 2.89 4.90 -7.65
C GLY A 203 4.31 5.42 -7.54
N GLY A 204 4.46 6.67 -7.09
CA GLY A 204 5.77 7.18 -6.68
C GLY A 204 6.44 6.20 -5.70
N ARG A 205 7.77 6.09 -5.75
CA ARG A 205 8.54 5.03 -5.06
C ARG A 205 8.15 4.80 -3.59
N ASN A 206 7.85 5.89 -2.87
CA ASN A 206 7.45 5.86 -1.46
C ASN A 206 6.01 6.34 -1.23
N ALA A 207 5.22 6.50 -2.30
CA ALA A 207 3.83 6.93 -2.22
C ALA A 207 2.96 5.74 -1.81
N VAL A 208 2.25 5.89 -0.69
CA VAL A 208 1.38 4.84 -0.15
C VAL A 208 -0.04 5.35 -0.02
N PHE A 209 -1.02 4.44 -0.10
CA PHE A 209 -2.36 4.79 0.34
C PHE A 209 -2.30 5.22 1.81
N PRO A 210 -2.98 6.31 2.21
CA PRO A 210 -3.05 6.69 3.61
C PRO A 210 -3.68 5.57 4.44
N ASP A 211 -3.22 5.44 5.68
CA ASP A 211 -3.40 4.30 6.58
C ASP A 211 -4.75 3.59 6.42
N GLY A 212 -4.79 2.49 5.65
CA GLY A 212 -6.00 1.68 5.48
C GLY A 212 -7.13 2.31 4.66
N HIS A 213 -6.86 3.28 3.77
CA HIS A 213 -7.87 3.93 2.92
C HIS A 213 -7.65 3.71 1.42
N PHE A 214 -8.73 3.36 0.71
CA PHE A 214 -8.82 3.59 -0.73
C PHE A 214 -9.32 5.00 -0.96
N LEU A 215 -8.42 5.89 -1.39
CA LEU A 215 -8.79 7.23 -1.80
C LEU A 215 -8.65 7.33 -3.31
N GLY A 216 -9.71 7.78 -3.96
CA GLY A 216 -9.74 7.88 -5.39
C GLY A 216 -11.05 8.46 -5.91
N TRP A 217 -11.21 8.39 -7.22
CA TRP A 217 -12.37 8.88 -7.93
C TRP A 217 -12.57 8.10 -9.22
N THR A 218 -13.82 7.75 -9.50
CA THR A 218 -14.30 7.24 -10.79
C THR A 218 -15.56 8.00 -11.21
N PRO A 219 -15.90 8.01 -12.51
CA PRO A 219 -17.11 8.66 -13.01
C PRO A 219 -18.41 8.30 -12.25
N GLY A 220 -18.94 9.31 -11.56
CA GLY A 220 -20.19 9.22 -10.79
C GLY A 220 -20.07 8.53 -9.43
N GLN A 221 -18.85 8.25 -8.96
CA GLN A 221 -18.61 7.92 -7.57
C GLN A 221 -18.95 9.13 -6.69
N ALA A 222 -19.79 8.91 -5.66
CA ALA A 222 -20.10 9.95 -4.69
C ALA A 222 -18.97 10.07 -3.65
N PRO A 223 -18.49 11.28 -3.34
CA PRO A 223 -17.54 11.45 -2.25
C PRO A 223 -18.24 11.21 -0.90
N HIS A 224 -17.46 10.86 0.12
CA HIS A 224 -17.99 10.56 1.45
C HIS A 224 -17.04 11.06 2.54
N LEU A 225 -17.61 11.36 3.71
CA LEU A 225 -16.84 11.63 4.91
C LEU A 225 -16.39 10.31 5.56
N LEU A 226 -15.23 10.39 6.23
CA LEU A 226 -14.52 9.33 6.94
C LEU A 226 -14.72 9.52 8.45
N ASP A 227 -15.95 9.76 8.89
CA ASP A 227 -16.25 10.32 10.23
C ASP A 227 -15.63 9.53 11.39
N VAL A 228 -15.55 8.20 11.29
CA VAL A 228 -14.98 7.34 12.34
C VAL A 228 -13.55 6.85 12.04
N THR A 229 -13.05 7.09 10.83
CA THR A 229 -11.75 6.63 10.34
C THR A 229 -10.94 7.77 9.76
N ALA A 230 -10.99 8.97 10.34
CA ALA A 230 -10.14 10.07 9.90
C ALA A 230 -8.66 9.66 9.96
N TRP A 231 -7.89 9.99 8.92
CA TRP A 231 -6.47 9.61 8.84
C TRP A 231 -5.58 10.84 9.03
N ARG A 232 -4.36 10.64 9.52
CA ARG A 232 -3.45 11.75 9.81
C ARG A 232 -2.60 12.12 8.58
N LEU A 233 -2.74 13.37 8.15
CA LEU A 233 -1.91 13.97 7.11
C LEU A 233 -0.80 14.77 7.77
N GLU A 234 0.45 14.35 7.59
CA GLU A 234 1.62 15.03 8.18
C GLU A 234 2.03 16.26 7.38
N ALA A 235 2.57 17.26 8.07
CA ALA A 235 3.10 18.47 7.46
C ALA A 235 4.22 18.15 6.45
N GLY A 236 4.19 18.82 5.29
CA GLY A 236 5.18 18.66 4.23
C GLY A 236 5.03 17.40 3.38
N SER A 237 3.92 16.66 3.52
CA SER A 237 3.57 15.53 2.65
C SER A 237 3.13 15.99 1.25
N ASP A 238 3.21 15.09 0.29
CA ASP A 238 2.68 15.26 -1.07
C ASP A 238 1.46 14.38 -1.31
N LEU A 239 0.45 14.90 -1.99
CA LEU A 239 -0.52 14.03 -2.65
C LEU A 239 0.08 13.54 -3.96
N VAL A 240 0.02 12.24 -4.17
CA VAL A 240 0.45 11.58 -5.40
C VAL A 240 -0.79 11.03 -6.07
N VAL A 241 -1.25 11.69 -7.12
CA VAL A 241 -2.50 11.37 -7.81
C VAL A 241 -2.20 10.62 -9.10
N GLU A 242 -2.40 9.32 -9.07
CA GLU A 242 -2.30 8.45 -10.25
C GLU A 242 -3.57 8.59 -11.07
N THR A 243 -3.44 8.93 -12.34
CA THR A 243 -4.58 9.10 -13.24
C THR A 243 -4.47 8.20 -14.45
N HIS A 244 -5.59 7.57 -14.80
CA HIS A 244 -5.77 6.87 -16.07
C HIS A 244 -6.68 7.74 -16.94
N MET A 245 -6.15 8.18 -18.07
CA MET A 245 -6.79 9.13 -18.97
C MET A 245 -6.99 8.55 -20.37
N MET A 246 -8.10 8.90 -21.00
CA MET A 246 -8.47 8.48 -22.34
C MET A 246 -8.61 9.72 -23.25
N PRO A 247 -7.97 9.74 -24.44
CA PRO A 247 -8.14 10.82 -25.41
C PRO A 247 -9.62 11.03 -25.80
N THR A 248 -10.06 12.28 -25.90
CA THR A 248 -11.48 12.64 -26.12
C THR A 248 -11.81 13.01 -27.58
N GLY A 249 -10.82 12.90 -28.48
CA GLY A 249 -10.92 13.39 -29.87
C GLY A 249 -10.52 14.87 -30.04
N LYS A 250 -10.14 15.55 -28.96
CA LYS A 250 -9.55 16.90 -28.98
C LYS A 250 -8.54 17.05 -27.85
N PRO A 251 -7.58 17.99 -27.92
CA PRO A 251 -6.66 18.23 -26.82
C PRO A 251 -7.43 18.71 -25.58
N GLU A 252 -7.16 18.11 -24.43
CA GLU A 252 -7.78 18.46 -23.14
C GLU A 252 -6.71 18.97 -22.18
N ARG A 253 -7.05 20.00 -21.40
CA ARG A 253 -6.17 20.52 -20.34
C ARG A 253 -6.60 19.93 -19.01
N VAL A 254 -5.92 18.88 -18.59
CA VAL A 254 -6.19 18.18 -17.34
C VAL A 254 -5.57 18.95 -16.18
N GLN A 255 -6.39 19.31 -15.20
CA GLN A 255 -6.00 20.09 -14.02
C GLN A 255 -6.68 19.49 -12.80
N VAL A 256 -6.00 18.54 -12.16
CA VAL A 256 -6.49 17.89 -10.95
C VAL A 256 -6.49 18.87 -9.78
N ARG A 257 -7.58 18.85 -9.04
CA ARG A 257 -7.74 19.52 -7.74
C ARG A 257 -8.21 18.50 -6.71
N VAL A 258 -7.74 18.62 -5.48
CA VAL A 258 -8.18 17.79 -4.37
C VAL A 258 -8.63 18.68 -3.23
N GLY A 259 -9.86 18.48 -2.78
CA GLY A 259 -10.45 19.14 -1.63
C GLY A 259 -10.27 18.25 -0.40
N LEU A 260 -9.63 18.79 0.63
CA LEU A 260 -9.40 18.14 1.91
C LEU A 260 -10.32 18.75 2.96
N PHE A 261 -10.96 17.87 3.72
CA PHE A 261 -11.85 18.23 4.82
C PHE A 261 -11.20 17.74 6.12
N PHE A 262 -10.92 18.66 7.02
CA PHE A 262 -10.22 18.39 8.26
C PHE A 262 -11.17 18.22 9.45
N THR A 263 -10.64 17.56 10.47
CA THR A 263 -11.20 17.49 11.82
C THR A 263 -10.05 17.60 12.82
N ASP A 264 -10.38 17.99 14.05
CA ASP A 264 -9.44 17.96 15.17
C ASP A 264 -9.62 16.68 16.02
N GLU A 265 -10.64 15.87 15.69
CA GLU A 265 -10.90 14.59 16.36
C GLU A 265 -10.05 13.46 15.73
N PRO A 266 -9.32 12.67 16.54
CA PRO A 266 -8.63 11.49 16.05
C PRO A 266 -9.61 10.38 15.62
N PRO A 267 -9.17 9.40 14.81
CA PRO A 267 -10.03 8.27 14.43
C PRO A 267 -10.54 7.49 15.63
N VAL A 268 -11.84 7.19 15.62
CA VAL A 268 -12.50 6.33 16.62
C VAL A 268 -12.25 4.85 16.33
N ARG A 269 -12.12 4.50 15.05
CA ARG A 269 -11.76 3.17 14.55
C ARG A 269 -10.47 3.25 13.75
N VAL A 270 -9.64 2.21 13.82
CA VAL A 270 -8.34 2.21 13.16
C VAL A 270 -8.46 1.52 11.79
N PRO A 271 -8.39 2.26 10.66
CA PRO A 271 -8.53 1.71 9.33
C PRO A 271 -7.43 0.69 8.98
N TYR A 272 -7.81 -0.36 8.24
CA TYR A 272 -6.93 -1.43 7.78
C TYR A 272 -7.28 -1.79 6.33
N MET A 273 -6.26 -2.04 5.50
CA MET A 273 -6.45 -2.52 4.13
C MET A 273 -6.04 -3.97 4.00
N MET A 274 -6.97 -4.83 3.59
CA MET A 274 -6.73 -6.26 3.42
C MET A 274 -6.96 -6.69 1.98
N ARG A 275 -6.09 -7.51 1.42
CA ARG A 275 -6.22 -8.16 0.11
C ARG A 275 -6.50 -9.65 0.28
N LEU A 276 -7.63 -10.13 -0.22
CA LEU A 276 -7.73 -11.55 -0.57
C LEU A 276 -7.35 -11.67 -2.04
N GLY A 277 -6.37 -12.52 -2.37
CA GLY A 277 -5.75 -12.52 -3.69
C GLY A 277 -5.13 -13.86 -4.06
N ARG A 278 -5.01 -14.13 -5.37
CA ARG A 278 -4.23 -15.26 -5.89
C ARG A 278 -3.29 -14.81 -7.00
N GLN A 279 -2.00 -14.93 -6.75
CA GLN A 279 -0.92 -14.63 -7.69
C GLN A 279 -0.42 -15.88 -8.44
N SER A 280 -0.87 -17.07 -8.03
CA SER A 280 -0.60 -18.34 -8.72
C SER A 280 -1.53 -18.62 -9.93
N ILE A 281 -2.30 -17.62 -10.38
CA ILE A 281 -3.23 -17.75 -11.52
C ILE A 281 -2.50 -18.24 -12.77
N ASP A 282 -3.04 -19.29 -13.39
CA ASP A 282 -2.51 -19.91 -14.60
C ASP A 282 -3.64 -20.60 -15.37
N ILE A 283 -4.23 -19.84 -16.30
CA ILE A 283 -5.44 -20.20 -17.03
C ILE A 283 -5.06 -20.76 -18.40
N PRO A 284 -5.28 -22.07 -18.66
CA PRO A 284 -5.02 -22.65 -19.97
C PRO A 284 -5.88 -22.00 -21.07
N ALA A 285 -5.39 -22.05 -22.32
CA ALA A 285 -6.15 -21.60 -23.47
C ALA A 285 -7.43 -22.43 -23.63
N GLY A 286 -8.58 -21.77 -23.83
CA GLY A 286 -9.86 -22.45 -24.07
C GLY A 286 -10.68 -22.81 -22.82
N THR A 287 -10.11 -22.69 -21.61
CA THR A 287 -10.81 -23.00 -20.35
C THR A 287 -11.95 -22.02 -20.10
N ARG A 288 -13.15 -22.48 -19.73
CA ARG A 288 -14.35 -21.64 -19.54
C ARG A 288 -14.64 -21.23 -18.08
N ASP A 289 -14.27 -22.09 -17.14
CA ASP A 289 -14.69 -21.97 -15.73
C ASP A 289 -13.50 -22.15 -14.77
N TYR A 290 -12.38 -21.47 -15.05
CA TYR A 290 -11.22 -21.50 -14.17
C TYR A 290 -11.56 -20.73 -12.89
N THR A 291 -11.54 -21.38 -11.73
CA THR A 291 -11.94 -20.75 -10.46
C THR A 291 -10.74 -20.64 -9.53
N VAL A 292 -10.59 -19.48 -8.90
CA VAL A 292 -9.63 -19.26 -7.81
C VAL A 292 -10.35 -18.79 -6.55
N THR A 293 -9.82 -19.20 -5.40
CA THR A 293 -10.36 -18.86 -4.09
C THR A 293 -9.22 -18.51 -3.15
N ASP A 294 -9.44 -17.48 -2.34
CA ASP A 294 -8.58 -17.14 -1.21
C ASP A 294 -9.44 -16.87 0.03
N SER A 295 -8.89 -17.11 1.22
CA SER A 295 -9.61 -16.93 2.47
C SER A 295 -8.69 -16.55 3.62
N TYR A 296 -9.23 -15.84 4.61
CA TYR A 296 -8.53 -15.44 5.81
C TYR A 296 -9.48 -15.45 7.01
N GLN A 297 -9.01 -15.99 8.15
CA GLN A 297 -9.79 -15.98 9.40
C GLN A 297 -9.34 -14.81 10.27
N LEU A 298 -10.30 -13.97 10.69
CA LEU A 298 -10.01 -12.76 11.43
C LEU A 298 -9.54 -13.06 12.87
N PRO A 299 -8.37 -12.53 13.31
CA PRO A 299 -7.86 -12.71 14.67
C PRO A 299 -8.53 -11.79 15.69
N VAL A 300 -9.25 -10.76 15.22
CA VAL A 300 -9.90 -9.71 16.01
C VAL A 300 -11.26 -9.36 15.42
N ASP A 301 -12.10 -8.69 16.19
CA ASP A 301 -13.33 -8.08 15.66
C ASP A 301 -12.98 -6.94 14.69
N VAL A 302 -13.74 -6.77 13.62
CA VAL A 302 -13.57 -5.67 12.65
C VAL A 302 -14.91 -5.20 12.10
N ASP A 303 -14.96 -3.97 11.62
CA ASP A 303 -16.06 -3.45 10.80
C ASP A 303 -15.62 -3.42 9.32
N VAL A 304 -16.35 -4.06 8.40
CA VAL A 304 -16.09 -3.93 6.95
C VAL A 304 -16.76 -2.66 6.44
N LEU A 305 -15.97 -1.77 5.84
CA LEU A 305 -16.42 -0.46 5.36
C LEU A 305 -16.71 -0.45 3.87
N SER A 306 -15.83 -1.08 3.08
CA SER A 306 -15.98 -1.17 1.64
C SER A 306 -15.24 -2.37 1.07
N VAL A 307 -15.61 -2.76 -0.15
CA VAL A 307 -14.93 -3.77 -0.94
C VAL A 307 -14.60 -3.24 -2.33
N GLN A 308 -13.42 -3.58 -2.83
CA GLN A 308 -12.98 -3.26 -4.18
C GLN A 308 -12.51 -4.54 -4.86
N PRO A 309 -13.35 -5.18 -5.68
CA PRO A 309 -12.90 -6.26 -6.55
C PRO A 309 -12.01 -5.71 -7.66
N HIS A 310 -11.00 -6.49 -8.04
CA HIS A 310 -10.10 -6.20 -9.15
C HIS A 310 -9.74 -7.49 -9.91
N ALA A 311 -9.93 -7.46 -11.22
CA ALA A 311 -9.52 -8.47 -12.20
C ALA A 311 -9.61 -7.88 -13.60
N HIS A 312 -8.92 -8.47 -14.56
CA HIS A 312 -8.87 -8.04 -15.95
C HIS A 312 -9.96 -8.70 -16.81
N ASN A 313 -9.61 -9.03 -18.05
CA ASN A 313 -10.55 -9.26 -19.14
C ASN A 313 -11.19 -10.65 -19.13
N LEU A 314 -10.55 -11.64 -18.51
CA LEU A 314 -11.04 -13.02 -18.51
C LEU A 314 -12.03 -13.28 -17.38
N ALA A 315 -11.98 -12.48 -16.30
CA ALA A 315 -12.90 -12.63 -15.19
C ALA A 315 -14.35 -12.46 -15.65
N ARG A 316 -15.22 -13.32 -15.11
CA ARG A 316 -16.65 -13.40 -15.43
C ARG A 316 -17.49 -13.22 -14.19
N GLU A 317 -17.13 -13.92 -13.13
CA GLU A 317 -17.85 -13.93 -11.88
C GLU A 317 -16.92 -13.56 -10.72
N VAL A 318 -17.39 -12.72 -9.81
CA VAL A 318 -16.68 -12.32 -8.59
C VAL A 318 -17.59 -12.45 -7.38
N LYS A 319 -17.13 -13.13 -6.33
CA LYS A 319 -17.85 -13.33 -5.07
C LYS A 319 -16.94 -12.98 -3.90
N GLY A 320 -17.50 -12.27 -2.93
CA GLY A 320 -16.91 -12.06 -1.61
C GLY A 320 -17.95 -12.32 -0.53
N PHE A 321 -17.59 -13.07 0.49
CA PHE A 321 -18.50 -13.39 1.61
C PHE A 321 -17.74 -13.64 2.90
N ALA A 322 -18.42 -13.47 4.03
CA ALA A 322 -17.91 -13.68 5.37
C ALA A 322 -18.70 -14.81 6.05
N ARG A 323 -18.03 -15.89 6.45
CA ARG A 323 -18.63 -16.97 7.24
C ARG A 323 -18.32 -16.73 8.72
N LEU A 324 -19.35 -16.42 9.50
CA LEU A 324 -19.26 -16.15 10.93
C LEU A 324 -18.98 -17.43 11.73
N PRO A 325 -18.50 -17.32 12.98
CA PRO A 325 -18.23 -18.47 13.85
C PRO A 325 -19.44 -19.37 14.14
N ASP A 326 -20.65 -18.82 14.07
CA ASP A 326 -21.92 -19.55 14.23
C ASP A 326 -22.32 -20.34 12.97
N GLY A 327 -21.56 -20.20 11.88
CA GLY A 327 -21.82 -20.82 10.59
C GLY A 327 -22.65 -19.98 9.61
N THR A 328 -23.17 -18.82 10.04
CA THR A 328 -23.93 -17.89 9.20
C THR A 328 -23.03 -17.27 8.13
N THR A 329 -23.52 -17.13 6.90
CA THR A 329 -22.77 -16.47 5.82
C THR A 329 -23.38 -15.12 5.49
N THR A 330 -22.56 -14.07 5.59
CA THR A 330 -22.92 -12.71 5.18
C THR A 330 -22.29 -12.41 3.82
N PRO A 331 -23.08 -12.08 2.77
CA PRO A 331 -22.52 -11.68 1.48
C PRO A 331 -21.85 -10.31 1.60
N LEU A 332 -20.67 -10.17 1.02
CA LEU A 332 -19.95 -8.89 0.94
C LEU A 332 -20.03 -8.29 -0.46
N ILE A 333 -19.96 -9.12 -1.51
CA ILE A 333 -20.18 -8.69 -2.90
C ILE A 333 -20.49 -9.90 -3.78
N TYR A 334 -21.34 -9.69 -4.79
CA TYR A 334 -21.50 -10.62 -5.89
C TYR A 334 -21.63 -9.85 -7.21
N ILE A 335 -20.76 -10.14 -8.17
CA ILE A 335 -20.82 -9.64 -9.54
C ILE A 335 -20.88 -10.85 -10.47
N ARG A 336 -22.00 -11.02 -11.17
CA ARG A 336 -22.18 -12.14 -12.12
C ARG A 336 -21.68 -11.87 -13.54
N ASP A 337 -21.49 -10.60 -13.89
CA ASP A 337 -20.97 -10.15 -15.19
C ASP A 337 -19.87 -9.10 -14.98
N TRP A 338 -18.69 -9.57 -14.59
CA TRP A 338 -17.50 -8.74 -14.43
C TRP A 338 -17.15 -8.01 -15.73
N ASP A 339 -16.80 -6.73 -15.60
CA ASP A 339 -16.27 -5.92 -16.70
C ASP A 339 -15.19 -5.00 -16.13
N PHE A 340 -13.93 -5.23 -16.52
CA PHE A 340 -12.77 -4.46 -16.07
C PHE A 340 -12.91 -2.94 -16.32
N ARG A 341 -13.76 -2.51 -17.25
CA ARG A 341 -14.03 -1.09 -17.51
C ARG A 341 -14.91 -0.43 -16.44
N TRP A 342 -15.55 -1.22 -15.57
CA TRP A 342 -16.48 -0.76 -14.55
C TRP A 342 -16.07 -1.27 -13.16
N GLN A 343 -14.89 -0.83 -12.74
CA GLN A 343 -14.35 -1.07 -11.41
C GLN A 343 -14.64 0.11 -10.50
N ASP A 344 -15.06 -0.17 -9.28
CA ASP A 344 -15.44 0.86 -8.30
C ASP A 344 -15.09 0.37 -6.89
N VAL A 345 -15.03 1.31 -5.94
CA VAL A 345 -14.96 1.00 -4.52
C VAL A 345 -16.39 0.98 -3.97
N TYR A 346 -16.90 -0.22 -3.71
CA TYR A 346 -18.27 -0.40 -3.22
C TYR A 346 -18.30 -0.22 -1.70
N ARG A 347 -18.67 0.98 -1.27
CA ARG A 347 -18.81 1.33 0.15
C ARG A 347 -20.16 0.87 0.67
N PHE A 348 -20.17 0.17 1.80
CA PHE A 348 -21.43 -0.23 2.43
C PHE A 348 -22.14 0.99 3.00
N ARG A 349 -23.47 1.01 2.88
CA ARG A 349 -24.33 2.06 3.43
C ARG A 349 -24.23 2.12 4.97
N ARG A 350 -23.96 0.97 5.59
CA ARG A 350 -23.61 0.82 7.00
C ARG A 350 -22.45 -0.16 7.11
N PRO A 351 -21.44 0.11 7.96
CA PRO A 351 -20.38 -0.85 8.23
C PRO A 351 -20.95 -2.21 8.64
N ILE A 352 -20.32 -3.30 8.19
CA ILE A 352 -20.71 -4.67 8.53
C ILE A 352 -19.81 -5.14 9.69
N PRO A 353 -20.33 -5.30 10.91
CA PRO A 353 -19.55 -5.81 12.03
C PRO A 353 -19.29 -7.30 11.85
N LEU A 354 -18.03 -7.72 11.94
CA LEU A 354 -17.60 -9.10 11.86
C LEU A 354 -16.83 -9.49 13.14
N PRO A 355 -17.30 -10.50 13.88
CA PRO A 355 -16.60 -10.96 15.07
C PRO A 355 -15.32 -11.71 14.69
N ARG A 356 -14.36 -11.74 15.62
CA ARG A 356 -13.20 -12.62 15.61
C ARG A 356 -13.61 -14.06 15.27
N GLY A 357 -12.78 -14.73 14.50
CA GLY A 357 -13.01 -16.10 14.03
C GLY A 357 -13.86 -16.18 12.76
N THR A 358 -14.41 -15.05 12.29
CA THR A 358 -15.06 -14.96 10.97
C THR A 358 -14.05 -15.26 9.86
N THR A 359 -14.42 -16.10 8.90
CA THR A 359 -13.63 -16.37 7.70
C THR A 359 -14.13 -15.50 6.54
N LEU A 360 -13.28 -14.60 6.07
CA LEU A 360 -13.47 -13.85 4.84
C LEU A 360 -13.03 -14.72 3.67
N THR A 361 -13.84 -14.77 2.61
CA THR A 361 -13.55 -15.56 1.40
C THR A 361 -13.79 -14.74 0.15
N MET A 362 -12.85 -14.84 -0.79
CA MET A 362 -12.94 -14.35 -2.15
C MET A 362 -12.99 -15.53 -3.12
N GLN A 363 -13.81 -15.44 -4.16
CA GLN A 363 -13.84 -16.39 -5.27
C GLN A 363 -14.02 -15.66 -6.61
N TYR A 364 -13.18 -15.98 -7.59
CA TYR A 364 -13.25 -15.47 -8.96
C TYR A 364 -13.35 -16.63 -9.93
N THR A 365 -14.18 -16.46 -10.97
CA THR A 365 -14.29 -17.40 -12.10
C THR A 365 -13.91 -16.70 -13.40
N TYR A 366 -13.06 -17.33 -14.20
CA TYR A 366 -12.52 -16.81 -15.46
C TYR A 366 -12.87 -17.70 -16.66
N ASP A 367 -13.12 -17.06 -17.79
CA ASP A 367 -13.39 -17.69 -19.08
C ASP A 367 -12.33 -17.28 -20.12
N ASN A 368 -11.37 -18.16 -20.39
CA ASN A 368 -10.36 -18.05 -21.43
C ASN A 368 -10.76 -18.78 -22.73
N SER A 369 -12.06 -18.94 -23.02
CA SER A 369 -12.53 -19.51 -24.28
C SER A 369 -12.64 -18.48 -25.40
N ALA A 370 -12.86 -18.96 -26.62
CA ALA A 370 -13.09 -18.11 -27.79
C ALA A 370 -14.45 -17.38 -27.75
N ASP A 371 -15.41 -17.90 -26.97
CA ASP A 371 -16.76 -17.35 -26.82
C ASP A 371 -16.77 -16.14 -25.87
N ASN A 372 -15.77 -16.01 -24.99
CA ASN A 372 -15.57 -14.83 -24.17
C ASN A 372 -15.25 -13.62 -25.07
N ILE A 373 -16.24 -12.78 -25.38
CA ILE A 373 -16.07 -11.56 -26.19
C ILE A 373 -15.06 -10.54 -25.63
N ARG A 374 -14.75 -10.60 -24.33
CA ARG A 374 -13.78 -9.74 -23.64
C ARG A 374 -12.36 -10.33 -23.68
N ASN A 375 -12.18 -11.61 -24.04
CA ASN A 375 -10.85 -12.22 -24.13
C ASN A 375 -10.01 -11.46 -25.18
N PRO A 376 -8.85 -10.90 -24.82
CA PRO A 376 -8.03 -10.11 -25.75
C PRO A 376 -7.32 -10.97 -26.80
N ASN A 377 -7.30 -12.30 -26.62
CA ASN A 377 -6.61 -13.23 -27.50
C ASN A 377 -7.60 -13.92 -28.46
N ARG A 378 -7.30 -13.86 -29.76
CA ARG A 378 -7.99 -14.63 -30.81
C ARG A 378 -6.94 -15.26 -31.75
N PRO A 379 -6.71 -16.57 -31.69
CA PRO A 379 -7.32 -17.58 -30.79
C PRO A 379 -6.89 -17.41 -29.31
N PRO A 380 -7.60 -18.01 -28.34
CA PRO A 380 -7.20 -17.98 -26.94
C PRO A 380 -5.78 -18.53 -26.71
N LYS A 381 -5.09 -17.97 -25.72
CA LYS A 381 -3.73 -18.35 -25.30
C LYS A 381 -3.71 -18.60 -23.80
N ARG A 382 -2.71 -19.31 -23.29
CA ARG A 382 -2.48 -19.44 -21.84
C ARG A 382 -2.29 -18.04 -21.24
N VAL A 383 -2.94 -17.75 -20.13
CA VAL A 383 -2.88 -16.46 -19.42
C VAL A 383 -2.52 -16.70 -17.96
N THR A 384 -1.52 -15.99 -17.45
CA THR A 384 -1.05 -16.11 -16.07
C THR A 384 -1.29 -14.81 -15.30
N PHE A 385 -1.01 -14.85 -13.99
CA PHE A 385 -1.01 -13.65 -13.16
C PHE A 385 -0.12 -12.53 -13.73
N GLY A 386 -0.57 -11.28 -13.62
CA GLY A 386 0.28 -10.12 -13.89
C GLY A 386 -0.50 -8.81 -14.00
N GLN A 387 0.23 -7.69 -14.06
CA GLN A 387 -0.31 -6.33 -13.92
C GLN A 387 -0.92 -5.73 -15.21
N THR A 388 -0.88 -6.43 -16.34
CA THR A 388 -1.34 -5.90 -17.63
C THR A 388 -2.69 -6.49 -18.00
N THR A 389 -3.46 -5.82 -18.85
CA THR A 389 -4.75 -6.34 -19.34
C THR A 389 -4.63 -7.59 -20.23
N ALA A 390 -3.42 -7.97 -20.64
CA ALA A 390 -3.13 -9.22 -21.35
C ALA A 390 -2.85 -10.40 -20.41
N SER A 391 -2.46 -10.11 -19.17
CA SER A 391 -2.40 -11.03 -18.03
C SER A 391 -3.67 -10.89 -17.17
N GLU A 392 -3.76 -11.64 -16.08
CA GLU A 392 -4.96 -11.69 -15.25
C GLU A 392 -4.65 -11.44 -13.76
N MET A 393 -5.64 -11.00 -13.00
CA MET A 393 -5.56 -10.78 -11.56
C MET A 393 -6.86 -11.22 -10.90
N GLY A 394 -6.82 -11.48 -9.59
CA GLY A 394 -8.00 -11.83 -8.82
C GLY A 394 -7.83 -11.36 -7.40
N ASP A 395 -8.07 -10.06 -7.18
CA ASP A 395 -7.90 -9.42 -5.89
C ASP A 395 -9.24 -8.86 -5.40
N LEU A 396 -9.69 -9.29 -4.23
CA LEU A 396 -10.74 -8.63 -3.48
C LEU A 396 -10.11 -7.85 -2.34
N TRP A 397 -10.06 -6.53 -2.51
CA TRP A 397 -9.63 -5.66 -1.44
C TRP A 397 -10.77 -5.32 -0.50
N LEU A 398 -10.51 -5.36 0.81
CA LEU A 398 -11.44 -5.00 1.86
C LEU A 398 -10.84 -3.85 2.67
N GLN A 399 -11.62 -2.78 2.78
CA GLN A 399 -11.36 -1.74 3.76
C GLN A 399 -12.04 -2.13 5.07
N LEU A 400 -11.24 -2.37 6.10
CA LEU A 400 -11.69 -2.76 7.44
C LEU A 400 -11.43 -1.61 8.43
N ALA A 401 -12.12 -1.66 9.56
CA ALA A 401 -11.90 -0.79 10.71
C ALA A 401 -11.72 -1.66 11.96
N ALA A 402 -10.52 -1.65 12.53
CA ALA A 402 -10.22 -2.32 13.79
C ALA A 402 -10.71 -1.47 14.98
N PRO A 403 -11.16 -2.08 16.09
CA PRO A 403 -11.63 -1.35 17.26
C PRO A 403 -10.55 -0.49 17.91
N THR A 404 -9.31 -0.97 17.98
CA THR A 404 -8.18 -0.28 18.62
C THR A 404 -6.88 -0.41 17.82
N SER A 405 -5.87 0.39 18.16
CA SER A 405 -4.52 0.26 17.58
C SER A 405 -3.86 -1.08 17.95
N SER A 406 -4.22 -1.68 19.08
CA SER A 406 -3.73 -3.01 19.47
C SER A 406 -4.33 -4.09 18.57
N ASP A 407 -5.63 -4.00 18.26
CA ASP A 407 -6.29 -4.92 17.35
C ASP A 407 -5.75 -4.78 15.92
N ARG A 408 -5.52 -3.54 15.49
CA ARG A 408 -4.85 -3.20 14.22
C ARG A 408 -3.47 -3.86 14.11
N ALA A 409 -2.67 -3.80 15.18
CA ALA A 409 -1.33 -4.39 15.22
C ALA A 409 -1.38 -5.93 15.26
N ALA A 410 -2.34 -6.51 16.00
CA ALA A 410 -2.57 -7.95 16.00
C ALA A 410 -2.97 -8.47 14.61
N LEU A 411 -3.82 -7.71 13.89
CA LEU A 411 -4.21 -8.03 12.52
C LEU A 411 -3.02 -7.98 11.56
N ASP A 412 -2.14 -6.97 11.63
CA ASP A 412 -0.92 -6.91 10.81
C ASP A 412 -0.01 -8.10 11.05
N LEU A 413 0.26 -8.41 12.32
CA LEU A 413 1.19 -9.48 12.69
C LEU A 413 0.70 -10.85 12.21
N ASP A 414 -0.61 -11.09 12.28
CA ASP A 414 -1.23 -12.35 11.88
C ASP A 414 -1.40 -12.46 10.34
N TYR A 415 -1.72 -11.36 9.67
CA TYR A 415 -1.98 -11.34 8.23
C TYR A 415 -0.71 -11.27 7.38
N ALA A 416 0.35 -10.59 7.84
CA ALA A 416 1.59 -10.40 7.08
C ALA A 416 2.23 -11.72 6.59
N PRO A 417 2.34 -12.79 7.39
CA PRO A 417 2.86 -14.07 6.91
C PRO A 417 2.05 -14.66 5.76
N LYS A 418 0.72 -14.53 5.77
CA LYS A 418 -0.13 -15.00 4.67
C LYS A 418 0.19 -14.25 3.38
N MET A 419 0.32 -12.93 3.45
CA MET A 419 0.65 -12.11 2.28
C MET A 419 2.00 -12.47 1.71
N LEU A 420 3.00 -12.62 2.58
CA LEU A 420 4.34 -13.04 2.17
C LEU A 420 4.32 -14.40 1.45
N GLN A 421 3.51 -15.37 1.91
CA GLN A 421 3.38 -16.65 1.21
C GLN A 421 2.72 -16.51 -0.16
N GLU A 422 1.74 -15.61 -0.32
CA GLU A 422 1.11 -15.38 -1.61
C GLU A 422 2.05 -14.67 -2.60
N ASP A 423 2.87 -13.73 -2.11
CA ASP A 423 3.89 -13.06 -2.94
C ASP A 423 4.98 -14.06 -3.37
N ILE A 424 5.45 -14.94 -2.46
CA ILE A 424 6.36 -16.05 -2.81
C ILE A 424 5.77 -16.94 -3.91
N ALA A 425 4.52 -17.38 -3.74
CA ALA A 425 3.86 -18.25 -4.71
C ALA A 425 3.67 -17.57 -6.08
N GLY A 426 3.38 -16.26 -6.09
CA GLY A 426 3.28 -15.45 -7.30
C GLY A 426 4.61 -15.33 -8.03
N ASP A 427 5.69 -15.06 -7.30
CA ASP A 427 7.04 -14.94 -7.86
C ASP A 427 7.56 -16.27 -8.41
N GLU A 428 7.41 -17.37 -7.65
CA GLU A 428 7.71 -18.73 -8.09
C GLU A 428 6.97 -19.05 -9.40
N LYS A 429 5.67 -18.74 -9.44
CA LYS A 429 4.85 -19.00 -10.64
C LYS A 429 5.28 -18.15 -11.83
N THR A 430 5.66 -16.91 -11.60
CA THR A 430 6.17 -16.01 -12.64
C THR A 430 7.48 -16.56 -13.22
N LEU A 431 8.38 -17.06 -12.36
CA LEU A 431 9.66 -17.64 -12.76
C LEU A 431 9.53 -19.00 -13.47
N GLU A 432 8.47 -19.77 -13.22
CA GLU A 432 8.16 -20.96 -14.04
C GLU A 432 7.93 -20.60 -15.51
N VAL A 433 7.33 -19.43 -15.77
CA VAL A 433 6.99 -18.96 -17.12
C VAL A 433 8.16 -18.19 -17.74
N ASN A 434 8.84 -17.36 -16.95
CA ASN A 434 9.98 -16.55 -17.37
C ASN A 434 11.19 -16.76 -16.44
N PRO A 435 11.93 -17.86 -16.58
CA PRO A 435 13.04 -18.22 -15.68
C PRO A 435 14.30 -17.36 -15.85
N ASN A 436 14.31 -16.42 -16.80
CA ASN A 436 15.45 -15.54 -17.06
C ASN A 436 15.21 -14.10 -16.57
N ASP A 437 14.22 -13.89 -15.70
CA ASP A 437 13.93 -12.60 -15.08
C ASP A 437 14.78 -12.41 -13.81
N ALA A 438 15.94 -11.77 -13.97
CA ALA A 438 16.89 -11.57 -12.88
C ALA A 438 16.29 -10.72 -11.74
N ALA A 439 15.49 -9.70 -12.06
CA ALA A 439 14.83 -8.85 -11.06
C ALA A 439 13.84 -9.67 -10.23
N ARG A 440 13.03 -10.52 -10.87
CA ARG A 440 12.10 -11.40 -10.17
C ARG A 440 12.78 -12.42 -9.27
N HIS A 441 13.95 -12.93 -9.67
CA HIS A 441 14.77 -13.78 -8.79
C HIS A 441 15.22 -13.03 -7.53
N SER A 442 15.63 -11.77 -7.65
CA SER A 442 15.95 -10.93 -6.49
C SER A 442 14.72 -10.67 -5.60
N ASP A 443 13.56 -10.36 -6.18
CA ASP A 443 12.31 -10.13 -5.42
C ASP A 443 11.91 -11.39 -4.61
N LEU A 444 11.96 -12.56 -5.25
CA LEU A 444 11.70 -13.84 -4.57
C LEU A 444 12.71 -14.10 -3.44
N ALA A 445 13.98 -13.76 -3.66
CA ALA A 445 15.01 -13.91 -2.65
C ALA A 445 14.74 -13.04 -1.41
N PHE A 446 14.32 -11.78 -1.60
CA PHE A 446 13.89 -10.92 -0.49
C PHE A 446 12.68 -11.48 0.24
N CYS A 447 11.71 -12.05 -0.49
CA CYS A 447 10.56 -12.73 0.13
C CYS A 447 10.99 -13.94 0.97
N TYR A 448 11.92 -14.76 0.47
CA TYR A 448 12.49 -15.87 1.24
C TYR A 448 13.25 -15.38 2.48
N LEU A 449 14.01 -14.28 2.40
CA LEU A 449 14.65 -13.69 3.58
C LEU A 449 13.63 -13.26 4.64
N ALA A 450 12.57 -12.58 4.22
CA ALA A 450 11.48 -12.18 5.12
C ALA A 450 10.78 -13.40 5.75
N ALA A 451 10.74 -14.53 5.05
CA ALA A 451 10.21 -15.80 5.55
C ALA A 451 11.21 -16.62 6.39
N GLY A 452 12.43 -16.10 6.62
CA GLY A 452 13.49 -16.81 7.34
C GLY A 452 14.18 -17.94 6.55
N ARG A 453 13.92 -18.03 5.23
CA ARG A 453 14.43 -19.06 4.30
C ARG A 453 15.72 -18.59 3.61
N ALA A 454 16.75 -18.29 4.39
CA ALA A 454 17.99 -17.69 3.86
C ALA A 454 18.73 -18.56 2.83
N ALA A 455 18.67 -19.89 2.97
CA ALA A 455 19.28 -20.80 2.00
C ALA A 455 18.62 -20.69 0.61
N ASP A 456 17.29 -20.65 0.58
CA ASP A 456 16.53 -20.49 -0.67
C ASP A 456 16.78 -19.11 -1.28
N ALA A 457 16.84 -18.06 -0.45
CA ALA A 457 17.19 -16.72 -0.89
C ALA A 457 18.56 -16.65 -1.59
N ILE A 458 19.57 -17.33 -1.04
CA ILE A 458 20.91 -17.39 -1.66
C ILE A 458 20.84 -18.01 -3.05
N VAL A 459 20.11 -19.11 -3.23
CA VAL A 459 19.96 -19.77 -4.56
C VAL A 459 19.34 -18.82 -5.59
N GLN A 460 18.33 -18.04 -5.16
CA GLN A 460 17.68 -17.07 -6.04
C GLN A 460 18.59 -15.89 -6.37
N PHE A 461 19.31 -15.33 -5.39
CA PHE A 461 20.29 -14.28 -5.63
C PHE A 461 21.48 -14.74 -6.50
N GLU A 462 21.97 -15.97 -6.32
CA GLU A 462 23.00 -16.56 -7.20
C GLU A 462 22.49 -16.66 -8.64
N THR A 463 21.22 -17.01 -8.82
CA THR A 463 20.59 -17.04 -10.14
C THR A 463 20.45 -15.64 -10.73
N ALA A 464 20.02 -14.64 -9.96
CA ALA A 464 19.95 -13.24 -10.39
C ALA A 464 21.33 -12.73 -10.85
N VAL A 465 22.38 -12.99 -10.06
CA VAL A 465 23.78 -12.64 -10.42
C VAL A 465 24.27 -13.37 -11.66
N ARG A 466 23.87 -14.63 -11.86
CA ARG A 466 24.23 -15.40 -13.06
C ARG A 466 23.57 -14.84 -14.32
N LEU A 467 22.31 -14.41 -14.22
CA LEU A 467 21.56 -13.81 -15.32
C LEU A 467 22.07 -12.40 -15.64
N GLU A 468 22.40 -11.61 -14.62
CA GLU A 468 22.90 -10.23 -14.75
C GLU A 468 24.22 -10.00 -14.00
N PRO A 469 25.35 -10.53 -14.51
CA PRO A 469 26.66 -10.42 -13.84
C PRO A 469 27.27 -9.01 -13.81
N GLY A 470 26.59 -8.04 -14.44
CA GLY A 470 26.92 -6.61 -14.42
C GLY A 470 26.14 -5.80 -13.37
N SER A 471 25.21 -6.43 -12.64
CA SER A 471 24.40 -5.74 -11.63
C SER A 471 25.14 -5.61 -10.30
N ALA A 472 25.59 -4.38 -9.98
CA ALA A 472 26.23 -4.11 -8.70
C ALA A 472 25.30 -4.36 -7.50
N HIS A 473 24.00 -4.08 -7.64
CA HIS A 473 23.00 -4.32 -6.57
C HIS A 473 22.80 -5.81 -6.33
N ALA A 474 22.66 -6.64 -7.38
CA ALA A 474 22.52 -8.09 -7.22
C ALA A 474 23.73 -8.72 -6.49
N HIS A 475 24.95 -8.29 -6.83
CA HIS A 475 26.15 -8.70 -6.08
C HIS A 475 26.12 -8.23 -4.62
N TYR A 476 25.67 -7.00 -4.35
CA TYR A 476 25.56 -6.47 -3.00
C TYR A 476 24.51 -7.21 -2.15
N ASP A 477 23.35 -7.55 -2.73
CA ASP A 477 22.27 -8.25 -2.03
C ASP A 477 22.68 -9.69 -1.66
N LEU A 478 23.33 -10.39 -2.60
CA LEU A 478 23.93 -11.70 -2.33
C LEU A 478 25.01 -11.62 -1.26
N GLY A 479 25.95 -10.66 -1.39
CA GLY A 479 27.03 -10.46 -0.42
C GLY A 479 26.50 -10.16 0.99
N THR A 480 25.45 -9.35 1.10
CA THR A 480 24.80 -9.02 2.38
C THR A 480 24.12 -10.25 2.98
N THR A 481 23.45 -11.06 2.15
CA THR A 481 22.83 -12.31 2.58
C THR A 481 23.89 -13.30 3.09
N LEU A 482 25.00 -13.46 2.37
CA LEU A 482 26.12 -14.32 2.75
C LEU A 482 26.79 -13.86 4.07
N LEU A 483 26.99 -12.55 4.25
CA LEU A 483 27.50 -11.96 5.48
C LEU A 483 26.59 -12.29 6.68
N ASN A 484 25.28 -12.17 6.51
CA ASN A 484 24.31 -12.52 7.55
C ASN A 484 24.34 -14.02 7.91
N GLN A 485 24.65 -14.87 6.93
CA GLN A 485 24.90 -16.31 7.12
C GLN A 485 26.35 -16.65 7.54
N LYS A 486 27.17 -15.64 7.88
CA LYS A 486 28.59 -15.79 8.29
C LYS A 486 29.50 -16.44 7.24
N ARG A 487 29.11 -16.46 5.97
CA ARG A 487 29.92 -16.89 4.82
C ARG A 487 30.83 -15.74 4.36
N LEU A 488 31.80 -15.39 5.21
CA LEU A 488 32.56 -14.14 5.11
C LEU A 488 33.39 -14.01 3.83
N ASP A 489 34.05 -15.09 3.39
CA ASP A 489 34.93 -15.04 2.22
C ASP A 489 34.13 -14.80 0.94
N GLU A 490 33.02 -15.53 0.77
CA GLU A 490 32.11 -15.35 -0.37
C GLU A 490 31.47 -13.96 -0.36
N ALA A 491 31.03 -13.48 0.82
CA ALA A 491 30.52 -12.12 0.95
C ALA A 491 31.54 -11.06 0.49
N ALA A 492 32.82 -11.22 0.86
CA ALA A 492 33.89 -10.31 0.43
C ALA A 492 34.02 -10.27 -1.10
N GLU A 493 34.02 -11.42 -1.76
CA GLU A 493 34.13 -11.52 -3.23
C GLU A 493 32.99 -10.78 -3.93
N HIS A 494 31.77 -10.95 -3.43
CA HIS A 494 30.58 -10.28 -3.97
C HIS A 494 30.60 -8.77 -3.72
N PHE A 495 31.01 -8.29 -2.54
CA PHE A 495 31.18 -6.86 -2.32
C PHE A 495 32.28 -6.25 -3.18
N ASP A 496 33.41 -6.93 -3.35
CA ASP A 496 34.47 -6.46 -4.24
C ASP A 496 34.02 -6.41 -5.70
N ARG A 497 33.18 -7.36 -6.14
CA ARG A 497 32.58 -7.31 -7.47
C ARG A 497 31.58 -6.17 -7.61
N ALA A 498 30.71 -5.95 -6.62
CA ALA A 498 29.78 -4.81 -6.59
C ALA A 498 30.53 -3.47 -6.68
N LEU A 499 31.64 -3.33 -5.95
CA LEU A 499 32.48 -2.13 -5.95
C LEU A 499 33.26 -1.94 -7.25
N ARG A 500 33.69 -3.02 -7.92
CA ARG A 500 34.27 -2.93 -9.28
C ARG A 500 33.25 -2.41 -10.29
N LEU A 501 31.99 -2.84 -10.19
CA LEU A 501 30.91 -2.44 -11.09
C LEU A 501 30.40 -1.02 -10.78
N LYS A 502 30.33 -0.66 -9.49
CA LYS A 502 29.87 0.65 -9.01
C LYS A 502 30.82 1.17 -7.92
N PRO A 503 31.90 1.88 -8.29
CA PRO A 503 32.86 2.44 -7.33
C PRO A 503 32.28 3.49 -6.38
N GLY A 504 31.10 4.04 -6.65
CA GLY A 504 30.40 4.97 -5.77
C GLY A 504 29.42 4.30 -4.79
N PHE A 505 29.46 2.98 -4.61
CA PHE A 505 28.48 2.25 -3.81
C PHE A 505 28.84 2.27 -2.31
N SER A 506 28.42 3.32 -1.61
CA SER A 506 28.74 3.55 -0.20
C SER A 506 28.37 2.39 0.72
N GLU A 507 27.21 1.78 0.53
CA GLU A 507 26.70 0.68 1.34
C GLU A 507 27.55 -0.58 1.17
N ALA A 508 28.02 -0.86 -0.04
CA ALA A 508 28.93 -1.98 -0.30
C ALA A 508 30.30 -1.79 0.37
N TYR A 509 30.81 -0.55 0.44
CA TYR A 509 32.03 -0.26 1.23
C TYR A 509 31.82 -0.50 2.72
N ASN A 510 30.66 -0.10 3.28
CA ASN A 510 30.33 -0.38 4.68
C ASN A 510 30.31 -1.90 4.94
N ASN A 511 29.56 -2.67 4.14
CA ASN A 511 29.41 -4.10 4.39
C ASN A 511 30.70 -4.88 4.12
N ARG A 512 31.53 -4.44 3.16
CA ARG A 512 32.89 -4.98 3.00
C ARG A 512 33.76 -4.70 4.23
N GLY A 513 33.67 -3.49 4.79
CA GLY A 513 34.34 -3.16 6.05
C GLY A 513 33.90 -4.05 7.20
N ALA A 514 32.61 -4.38 7.27
CA ALA A 514 32.06 -5.31 8.27
C ALA A 514 32.62 -6.72 8.11
N VAL A 515 32.68 -7.24 6.89
CA VAL A 515 33.34 -8.52 6.60
C VAL A 515 34.81 -8.50 7.02
N GLN A 516 35.55 -7.44 6.66
CA GLN A 516 36.97 -7.30 7.01
C GLN A 516 37.19 -7.24 8.52
N ALA A 517 36.35 -6.51 9.25
CA ALA A 517 36.41 -6.44 10.71
C ALA A 517 36.16 -7.82 11.35
N LEU A 518 35.17 -8.57 10.87
CA LEU A 518 34.89 -9.93 11.34
C LEU A 518 36.01 -10.92 11.00
N GLN A 519 36.76 -10.69 9.93
CA GLN A 519 37.97 -11.45 9.57
C GLN A 519 39.22 -10.99 10.35
N GLY A 520 39.13 -9.99 11.22
CA GLY A 520 40.26 -9.41 11.95
C GLY A 520 41.15 -8.46 11.13
N LYS A 521 40.78 -8.18 9.87
CA LYS A 521 41.45 -7.26 8.94
C LYS A 521 41.08 -5.80 9.26
N THR A 522 41.49 -5.37 10.45
CA THR A 522 41.02 -4.12 11.06
C THR A 522 41.44 -2.89 10.24
N ASP A 523 42.64 -2.93 9.65
CA ASP A 523 43.20 -1.83 8.84
C ASP A 523 42.41 -1.60 7.56
N GLU A 524 42.09 -2.69 6.88
CA GLU A 524 41.29 -2.71 5.67
C GLU A 524 39.86 -2.28 5.96
N ALA A 525 39.30 -2.73 7.09
CA ALA A 525 37.97 -2.32 7.54
C ALA A 525 37.87 -0.80 7.72
N ILE A 526 38.84 -0.20 8.43
CA ILE A 526 38.94 1.26 8.59
C ILE A 526 38.97 1.97 7.24
N ALA A 527 39.78 1.48 6.29
CA ALA A 527 39.84 2.07 4.96
C ALA A 527 38.49 1.99 4.23
N SER A 528 37.82 0.84 4.28
CA SER A 528 36.51 0.65 3.66
C SER A 528 35.43 1.55 4.29
N TYR A 529 35.35 1.64 5.62
CA TYR A 529 34.38 2.53 6.28
C TYR A 529 34.67 4.02 6.01
N THR A 530 35.95 4.39 5.96
CA THR A 530 36.35 5.76 5.61
C THR A 530 35.86 6.12 4.21
N GLU A 531 35.98 5.21 3.25
CA GLU A 531 35.51 5.41 1.89
C GLU A 531 33.98 5.47 1.82
N ALA A 532 33.27 4.62 2.57
CA ALA A 532 31.82 4.71 2.72
C ALA A 532 31.40 6.11 3.21
N LEU A 533 32.05 6.65 4.25
CA LEU A 533 31.75 7.99 4.76
C LEU A 533 32.19 9.13 3.82
N ARG A 534 33.21 8.91 2.99
CA ARG A 534 33.60 9.86 1.95
C ARG A 534 32.50 10.01 0.91
N LEU A 535 31.89 8.88 0.51
CA LEU A 535 30.78 8.81 -0.45
C LEU A 535 29.45 9.28 0.15
N ASN A 536 29.13 8.86 1.37
CA ASN A 536 27.94 9.27 2.10
C ASN A 536 28.26 9.65 3.55
N ARG A 537 28.43 10.96 3.79
CA ARG A 537 28.76 11.50 5.11
C ARG A 537 27.66 11.32 6.17
N ALA A 538 26.43 11.05 5.74
CA ALA A 538 25.28 10.86 6.61
C ALA A 538 25.05 9.38 6.99
N ASN A 539 25.86 8.45 6.48
CA ASN A 539 25.74 7.03 6.82
C ASN A 539 26.13 6.80 8.29
N VAL A 540 25.12 6.62 9.14
CA VAL A 540 25.26 6.45 10.59
C VAL A 540 25.97 5.13 10.91
N GLU A 541 25.61 4.05 10.23
CA GLU A 541 26.16 2.71 10.47
C GLU A 541 27.66 2.66 10.13
N ALA A 542 28.06 3.18 8.97
CA ALA A 542 29.48 3.29 8.59
C ALA A 542 30.29 4.13 9.57
N ARG A 543 29.65 5.10 10.22
CA ARG A 543 30.30 5.96 11.20
C ARG A 543 30.54 5.26 12.53
N ASP A 544 29.55 4.52 13.00
CA ASP A 544 29.65 3.68 14.18
C ASP A 544 30.70 2.57 13.97
N ASN A 545 30.58 1.85 12.85
CA ASN A 545 31.51 0.80 12.45
C ASN A 545 32.96 1.30 12.33
N LEU A 546 33.19 2.50 11.79
CA LEU A 546 34.52 3.12 11.77
C LEU A 546 35.03 3.41 13.18
N GLY A 547 34.19 3.99 14.05
CA GLY A 547 34.54 4.22 15.46
C GLY A 547 35.00 2.94 16.15
N SER A 548 34.25 1.85 15.96
CA SER A 548 34.56 0.53 16.51
C SER A 548 35.87 -0.05 15.99
N ALA A 549 36.10 0.04 14.67
CA ALA A 549 37.35 -0.45 14.08
C ALA A 549 38.57 0.38 14.52
N LEU A 550 38.42 1.71 14.67
CA LEU A 550 39.46 2.59 15.21
C LEU A 550 39.78 2.26 16.67
N ALA A 551 38.77 2.04 17.51
CA ALA A 551 38.94 1.69 18.92
C ALA A 551 39.61 0.32 19.11
N THR A 552 39.18 -0.69 18.35
CA THR A 552 39.82 -2.01 18.31
C THR A 552 41.29 -1.89 17.93
N ARG A 553 41.60 -1.17 16.84
CA ARG A 553 42.98 -0.98 16.40
C ARG A 553 43.84 -0.20 17.40
N ALA A 554 43.28 0.83 18.02
CA ALA A 554 43.96 1.61 19.05
C ALA A 554 44.35 0.74 20.24
N SER A 555 43.46 -0.16 20.65
CA SER A 555 43.67 -1.14 21.72
C SER A 555 44.76 -2.15 21.34
N MET A 556 44.78 -2.66 20.10
CA MET A 556 45.80 -3.60 19.62
C MET A 556 47.23 -3.01 19.59
N LEU A 557 47.36 -1.73 19.24
CA LEU A 557 48.67 -1.09 19.03
C LEU A 557 49.13 -0.20 20.19
N ALA A 558 48.36 -0.16 21.29
CA ALA A 558 48.53 0.82 22.38
C ALA A 558 48.63 2.29 21.88
N ARG A 559 47.95 2.59 20.77
CA ARG A 559 48.04 3.87 20.05
C ARG A 559 46.99 4.86 20.57
N ARG A 560 47.46 5.78 21.41
CA ARG A 560 46.62 6.73 22.17
C ARG A 560 45.89 7.75 21.30
N ASP A 561 46.46 8.13 20.15
CA ASP A 561 45.92 9.10 19.18
C ASP A 561 44.59 8.66 18.55
N ARG A 562 44.42 7.35 18.34
CA ARG A 562 43.28 6.80 17.59
C ARG A 562 42.00 6.62 18.44
N ILE A 563 42.13 6.61 19.76
CA ILE A 563 40.98 6.62 20.67
C ILE A 563 40.21 7.94 20.56
N ASP A 564 40.91 9.06 20.42
CA ASP A 564 40.28 10.39 20.32
C ASP A 564 39.50 10.50 19.00
N GLU A 565 40.04 9.93 17.92
CA GLU A 565 39.36 9.82 16.62
C GLU A 565 38.09 8.96 16.71
N ALA A 566 38.17 7.77 17.34
CA ALA A 566 37.03 6.88 17.56
C ALA A 566 35.89 7.59 18.32
N ILE A 567 36.22 8.29 19.43
CA ILE A 567 35.25 9.09 20.20
C ILE A 567 34.58 10.16 19.33
N GLY A 568 35.35 10.84 18.46
CA GLY A 568 34.81 11.81 17.51
C GLY A 568 33.79 11.19 16.53
N HIS A 569 34.03 9.97 16.06
CA HIS A 569 33.11 9.24 15.21
C HIS A 569 31.82 8.85 15.93
N TYR A 570 31.90 8.27 17.13
CA TYR A 570 30.72 7.91 17.93
C TYR A 570 29.87 9.12 18.27
N ARG A 571 30.48 10.21 18.74
CA ARG A 571 29.75 11.45 19.06
C ARG A 571 28.99 12.00 17.85
N ARG A 572 29.59 11.94 16.66
CA ARG A 572 28.94 12.41 15.44
C ARG A 572 27.88 11.43 14.93
N ALA A 573 28.01 10.12 15.17
CA ALA A 573 26.94 9.16 14.92
C ALA A 573 25.73 9.46 15.83
N LEU A 574 25.96 9.72 17.12
CA LEU A 574 24.92 10.08 18.09
C LEU A 574 24.26 11.44 17.82
N GLN A 575 24.96 12.37 17.16
CA GLN A 575 24.34 13.61 16.67
C GLN A 575 23.37 13.39 15.50
N LEU A 576 23.60 12.36 14.68
CA LEU A 576 22.74 12.02 13.55
C LEU A 576 21.58 11.10 13.96
N ASN A 577 21.84 10.19 14.90
CA ASN A 577 20.84 9.33 15.53
C ASN A 577 21.16 9.18 17.02
N ALA A 578 20.40 9.87 17.86
CA ALA A 578 20.61 9.87 19.31
C ALA A 578 20.29 8.51 19.96
N ASP A 579 19.42 7.70 19.35
CA ASP A 579 18.95 6.41 19.87
C ASP A 579 19.66 5.25 19.18
N LEU A 580 21.00 5.31 19.07
CA LEU A 580 21.83 4.26 18.49
C LEU A 580 22.56 3.45 19.60
N PRO A 581 22.06 2.26 20.00
CA PRO A 581 22.61 1.52 21.13
C PRO A 581 24.10 1.17 21.01
N ALA A 582 24.56 0.79 19.82
CA ALA A 582 25.95 0.40 19.58
C ALA A 582 26.93 1.55 19.87
N ALA A 583 26.70 2.73 19.28
CA ALA A 583 27.52 3.92 19.54
C ALA A 583 27.46 4.39 21.00
N LEU A 584 26.28 4.31 21.63
CA LEU A 584 26.12 4.64 23.05
C LEU A 584 26.97 3.70 23.93
N VAL A 585 26.91 2.40 23.66
CA VAL A 585 27.67 1.35 24.37
C VAL A 585 29.17 1.54 24.18
N ASP A 586 29.63 1.64 22.94
CA ASP A 586 31.06 1.73 22.64
C ASP A 586 31.68 3.00 23.23
N LEU A 587 31.00 4.15 23.11
CA LEU A 587 31.47 5.40 23.71
C LEU A 587 31.45 5.31 25.24
N ALA A 588 30.37 4.80 25.84
CA ALA A 588 30.28 4.63 27.29
C ALA A 588 31.41 3.73 27.82
N TRP A 589 31.69 2.62 27.13
CA TRP A 589 32.75 1.70 27.50
C TRP A 589 34.12 2.40 27.50
N ILE A 590 34.46 3.14 26.44
CA ILE A 590 35.72 3.89 26.35
C ILE A 590 35.82 4.92 27.48
N LEU A 591 34.78 5.71 27.70
CA LEU A 591 34.77 6.76 28.74
C LEU A 591 34.82 6.17 30.16
N ALA A 592 34.27 4.97 30.39
CA ALA A 592 34.31 4.30 31.68
C ALA A 592 35.66 3.64 31.96
N THR A 593 36.30 3.03 30.96
CA THR A 593 37.44 2.13 31.14
C THR A 593 38.80 2.76 30.81
N SER A 594 38.84 3.91 30.14
CA SER A 594 40.11 4.56 29.77
C SER A 594 40.94 4.97 31.00
N ASP A 595 42.24 4.74 30.94
CA ASP A 595 43.23 5.21 31.92
C ASP A 595 43.62 6.69 31.73
N ARG A 596 43.27 7.29 30.58
CA ARG A 596 43.58 8.68 30.23
C ARG A 596 42.60 9.63 30.91
N ARG A 597 43.09 10.48 31.83
CA ARG A 597 42.26 11.49 32.53
C ARG A 597 41.44 12.41 31.61
N GLY A 598 41.92 12.73 30.40
CA GLY A 598 41.19 13.57 29.43
C GLY A 598 40.11 12.84 28.63
N VAL A 599 40.09 11.50 28.68
CA VAL A 599 39.08 10.65 28.02
C VAL A 599 38.14 10.04 29.05
N ARG A 600 38.66 9.62 30.22
CA ARG A 600 37.86 9.01 31.27
C ARG A 600 36.82 10.00 31.81
N ALA A 601 35.55 9.73 31.56
CA ALA A 601 34.42 10.56 31.97
C ALA A 601 33.30 9.69 32.56
N PRO A 602 33.43 9.23 33.83
CA PRO A 602 32.51 8.24 34.41
C PRO A 602 31.05 8.65 34.41
N GLU A 603 30.76 9.93 34.69
CA GLU A 603 29.40 10.46 34.70
C GLU A 603 28.77 10.55 33.29
N GLU A 604 29.57 10.86 32.27
CA GLU A 604 29.10 10.81 30.87
C GLU A 604 28.85 9.37 30.43
N ALA A 605 29.73 8.44 30.80
CA ALA A 605 29.58 7.02 30.52
C ALA A 605 28.27 6.46 31.12
N VAL A 606 27.93 6.84 32.35
CA VAL A 606 26.66 6.41 32.98
C VAL A 606 25.46 6.91 32.19
N ARG A 607 25.41 8.20 31.83
CA ARG A 607 24.28 8.75 31.06
C ARG A 607 24.08 8.03 29.72
N LEU A 608 25.17 7.80 28.99
CA LEU A 608 25.12 7.12 27.69
C LEU A 608 24.65 5.66 27.84
N ALA A 609 25.17 4.94 28.84
CA ALA A 609 24.78 3.55 29.08
C ALA A 609 23.34 3.41 29.63
N GLU A 610 22.86 4.35 30.45
CA GLU A 610 21.46 4.40 30.90
C GLU A 610 20.51 4.65 29.71
N HIS A 611 20.90 5.55 28.79
CA HIS A 611 20.15 5.81 27.56
C HIS A 611 20.11 4.57 26.67
N ALA A 612 21.24 3.88 26.47
CA ALA A 612 21.28 2.62 25.73
C ALA A 612 20.37 1.54 26.36
N ALA A 613 20.39 1.42 27.69
CA ALA A 613 19.52 0.50 28.42
C ALA A 613 18.03 0.85 28.25
N GLN A 614 17.68 2.14 28.19
CA GLN A 614 16.31 2.57 27.91
C GLN A 614 15.87 2.23 26.49
N VAL A 615 16.70 2.54 25.49
CA VAL A 615 16.40 2.25 24.06
C VAL A 615 16.22 0.75 23.85
N THR A 616 17.06 -0.07 24.48
CA THR A 616 16.98 -1.55 24.41
C THR A 616 15.97 -2.17 25.39
N LYS A 617 15.21 -1.35 26.14
CA LYS A 617 14.26 -1.80 27.17
C LYS A 617 14.89 -2.78 28.17
N GLN A 618 16.19 -2.64 28.42
CA GLN A 618 16.99 -3.47 29.33
C GLN A 618 17.03 -4.97 28.94
N GLN A 619 16.86 -5.29 27.65
CA GLN A 619 16.86 -6.67 27.15
C GLN A 619 18.17 -7.10 26.47
N ASP A 620 19.19 -6.24 26.45
CA ASP A 620 20.51 -6.58 25.90
C ASP A 620 21.57 -6.72 27.00
N ALA A 621 22.19 -7.90 27.08
CA ALA A 621 23.19 -8.23 28.09
C ALA A 621 24.48 -7.40 27.99
N LEU A 622 24.94 -7.04 26.79
CA LEU A 622 26.15 -6.24 26.59
C LEU A 622 25.91 -4.78 27.01
N VAL A 623 24.71 -4.26 26.74
CA VAL A 623 24.29 -2.93 27.19
C VAL A 623 24.31 -2.85 28.71
N LEU A 624 23.72 -3.85 29.39
CA LEU A 624 23.68 -3.86 30.85
C LEU A 624 25.07 -4.09 31.47
N ASP A 625 25.92 -4.92 30.88
CA ASP A 625 27.31 -5.07 31.35
C ASP A 625 28.09 -3.75 31.21
N THR A 626 27.91 -3.03 30.11
CA THR A 626 28.52 -1.70 29.91
C THR A 626 28.01 -0.69 30.94
N LEU A 627 26.70 -0.71 31.23
CA LEU A 627 26.11 0.12 32.29
C LEU A 627 26.68 -0.23 33.68
N ALA A 628 26.88 -1.52 33.96
CA ALA A 628 27.51 -1.95 35.20
C ALA A 628 28.95 -1.44 35.33
N VAL A 629 29.73 -1.52 34.25
CA VAL A 629 31.09 -0.96 34.18
C VAL A 629 31.09 0.56 34.35
N ALA A 630 30.14 1.27 33.74
CA ALA A 630 30.00 2.72 33.91
C ALA A 630 29.66 3.09 35.37
N TYR A 631 28.72 2.38 36.00
CA TYR A 631 28.41 2.56 37.41
C TYR A 631 29.62 2.29 38.31
N PHE A 632 30.38 1.23 38.05
CA PHE A 632 31.60 0.94 38.79
C PHE A 632 32.62 2.07 38.65
N SER A 633 32.84 2.55 37.43
CA SER A 633 33.77 3.65 37.15
C SER A 633 33.37 4.97 37.84
N ALA A 634 32.07 5.19 38.05
CA ALA A 634 31.51 6.33 38.77
C ALA A 634 31.40 6.11 40.30
N GLY A 635 31.91 4.99 40.83
CA GLY A 635 31.89 4.69 42.27
C GLY A 635 30.52 4.22 42.80
N ARG A 636 29.58 3.86 41.93
CA ARG A 636 28.23 3.41 42.29
C ARG A 636 28.18 1.88 42.43
N LEU A 637 28.93 1.36 43.39
CA LEU A 637 29.22 -0.08 43.54
C LEU A 637 27.97 -0.98 43.63
N ASP A 638 26.96 -0.60 44.42
CA ASP A 638 25.75 -1.43 44.56
C ASP A 638 24.97 -1.53 43.24
N ARG A 639 24.84 -0.42 42.51
CA ARG A 639 24.21 -0.43 41.18
C ARG A 639 25.03 -1.25 40.19
N ALA A 640 26.36 -1.12 40.21
CA ALA A 640 27.24 -1.91 39.35
C ALA A 640 27.04 -3.41 39.54
N ILE A 641 26.98 -3.87 40.80
CA ILE A 641 26.76 -5.29 41.14
C ILE A 641 25.37 -5.74 40.68
N SER A 642 24.30 -5.01 41.02
CA SER A 642 22.94 -5.41 40.64
C SER A 642 22.75 -5.46 39.12
N THR A 643 23.31 -4.49 38.39
CA THR A 643 23.21 -4.43 36.93
C THR A 643 24.05 -5.53 36.28
N ALA A 644 25.25 -5.81 36.78
CA ALA A 644 26.08 -6.92 36.28
C ALA A 644 25.43 -8.30 36.53
N GLN A 645 24.66 -8.48 37.61
CA GLN A 645 23.89 -9.69 37.85
C GLN A 645 22.78 -9.87 36.79
N ALA A 646 22.02 -8.82 36.51
CA ALA A 646 20.99 -8.85 35.46
C ALA A 646 21.60 -9.10 34.06
N ALA A 647 22.74 -8.47 33.76
CA ALA A 647 23.48 -8.71 32.53
C ALA A 647 23.93 -10.18 32.39
N LEU A 648 24.43 -10.78 33.48
CA LEU A 648 24.88 -12.16 33.51
C LEU A 648 23.74 -13.15 33.27
N GLU A 649 22.57 -12.89 33.87
CA GLU A 649 21.36 -13.69 33.68
C GLU A 649 20.93 -13.67 32.21
N LEU A 650 20.80 -12.47 31.62
CA LEU A 650 20.46 -12.31 30.20
C LEU A 650 21.48 -13.01 29.30
N ALA A 651 22.79 -12.78 29.50
CA ALA A 651 23.82 -13.42 28.69
C ALA A 651 23.76 -14.96 28.74
N SER A 652 23.45 -15.51 29.92
CA SER A 652 23.37 -16.96 30.14
C SER A 652 22.12 -17.55 29.50
N THR A 653 20.96 -16.89 29.62
CA THR A 653 19.71 -17.33 28.98
C THR A 653 19.74 -17.19 27.46
N SER A 654 20.52 -16.24 26.92
CA SER A 654 20.70 -16.05 25.47
C SER A 654 21.85 -16.87 24.86
N GLY A 655 22.48 -17.78 25.61
CA GLY A 655 23.56 -18.63 25.10
C GLY A 655 24.86 -17.90 24.72
N ARG A 656 25.11 -16.71 25.30
CA ARG A 656 26.32 -15.90 25.05
C ARG A 656 27.42 -16.27 26.05
N ASP A 657 27.93 -17.50 25.98
CA ASP A 657 28.81 -18.09 27.00
C ASP A 657 30.07 -17.27 27.30
N GLN A 658 30.75 -16.76 26.26
CA GLN A 658 31.96 -15.96 26.42
C GLN A 658 31.67 -14.64 27.15
N LEU A 659 30.59 -13.96 26.76
CA LEU A 659 30.16 -12.71 27.41
C LEU A 659 29.77 -12.98 28.86
N ALA A 660 29.04 -14.06 29.14
CA ALA A 660 28.67 -14.46 30.49
C ALA A 660 29.91 -14.73 31.36
N ALA A 661 30.94 -15.39 30.80
CA ALA A 661 32.20 -15.61 31.49
C ALA A 661 32.93 -14.30 31.82
N ASP A 662 32.92 -13.33 30.89
CA ASP A 662 33.55 -12.02 31.07
C ASP A 662 32.83 -11.17 32.12
N ILE A 663 31.50 -11.13 32.07
CA ILE A 663 30.64 -10.46 33.06
C ILE A 663 30.89 -11.06 34.45
N ARG A 664 30.96 -12.40 34.56
CA ARG A 664 31.21 -13.07 35.84
C ARG A 664 32.56 -12.65 36.45
N ARG A 665 33.61 -12.53 35.64
CA ARG A 665 34.92 -12.05 36.13
C ARG A 665 34.86 -10.59 36.62
N ARG A 666 34.17 -9.71 35.88
CA ARG A 666 33.95 -8.31 36.30
C ARG A 666 33.13 -8.21 37.58
N LEU A 667 32.03 -8.95 37.66
CA LEU A 667 31.15 -8.99 38.84
C LEU A 667 31.91 -9.40 40.11
N GLU A 668 32.79 -10.41 40.03
CA GLU A 668 33.64 -10.77 41.16
C GLU A 668 34.64 -9.67 41.54
N SER A 669 35.14 -8.91 40.58
CA SER A 669 35.96 -7.72 40.86
C SER A 669 35.15 -6.64 41.59
N PHE A 670 33.92 -6.37 41.16
CA PHE A 670 33.05 -5.37 41.79
C PHE A 670 32.70 -5.74 43.23
N LYS A 671 32.43 -7.04 43.49
CA LYS A 671 32.17 -7.54 44.84
C LYS A 671 33.40 -7.42 45.75
N ARG A 672 34.60 -7.68 45.23
CA ARG A 672 35.85 -7.50 45.99
C ARG A 672 36.11 -6.04 46.36
N GLU A 673 35.86 -5.10 45.46
CA GLU A 673 36.01 -3.66 45.74
C GLU A 673 35.01 -3.15 46.81
N ARG A 674 33.86 -3.84 46.95
CA ARG A 674 32.84 -3.50 47.96
C ARG A 674 33.19 -3.98 49.37
N GLN A 675 34.00 -5.04 49.48
CA GLN A 675 34.43 -5.64 50.75
C GLN A 675 35.62 -4.86 51.32
#